data_AF-T2JUM5-F1
#
_entry.id   AF-T2JUM5-F1
#
_cell.length_a   1.000
_cell.length_b   1.000
_cell.length_c   1.000
_cell.angle_alpha   90.00
_cell.angle_beta   90.00
_cell.angle_gamma   90.00
#
_symmetry.space_group_name_H-M   'P 1'
#
loop_
_entity.id
_entity.type
_entity.pdbx_description
1 polymer ?
#
loop_
_entity_poly.entity_id
_entity_poly.type
_entity_poly.pdbx_seq_one_letter_code
_entity_poly.pdbx_strand_id
1 'polypeptide(L)'
;MLQKILNILKIEKIGNFIEKIGNFIENKIKPIFTTLLYLRVPLTIALFSLLLFVFVDQTLDIYRSIALENDIDKATISTLFVTILSILVWYSGRLLEYKKKTKNQLWLRRLPRLLGAVPLASLSLGIVRANSAAPNFFLNCWFIICCIATIMVFLFFINRRNLFKSENALGFLKLNNVLAVEDDNQGLFSDRFENIFVNVAYILFSGFSLPIIASNSKTSIGVIAIFILGILVNGILLLWHREQKLDILILYLISLAANFIFLFKMPTVALVNNIGTVSIVAISLSVMVVVFATIYHWGIENKIPALTAIILLLLISSLLNLNDNHQIRQLATKANRELPTLETSFDKWLASREDFEKYREQDKPYPVYLVSAQGGGIFAAYHASTALSKLHDSLPNFSQHIFAISSVSGGSLGASAFSSLVKENIDNQEPLEKKAIKLFGQDLLSPLLSMGLFPDLLQRFLPFSINTWDRAIGLEIAFEKAWEQTYINETEEKQPSKDYENPLKKSYYDHWKPESIAPALVLNTTEVETGERLRITPFKIPLPQGAENVFEEGNIDFRLSTAAGLSARFPIFTPVGWYEKKDNQIKSRLADGGYFDNSGVSTALDIGGTLEKIEGFEKKFDVIHLSFIDLPNQSLPNEMNNQGLNEIGSPIRALFNVRTARSKSIVQQAQDLLNKDISNPLEYKFRNLYLDKQPNKVKLPLGWFLSKYSQKEINKQNTTAKECNEETFKNESNQSDNKLNVANHNACVAKSIADDLTLKVL
;
A
#
# COMPACT_ATOMS: atom_id res chain seq x y z
N MET A 1 -58.32 -21.35 -40.79
CA MET A 1 -56.94 -21.18 -41.32
C MET A 1 -56.01 -20.55 -40.29
N LEU A 2 -56.38 -19.42 -39.66
CA LEU A 2 -55.65 -18.76 -38.56
C LEU A 2 -55.29 -19.71 -37.39
N GLN A 3 -56.21 -20.57 -37.00
CA GLN A 3 -56.02 -21.53 -35.89
C GLN A 3 -55.06 -22.68 -36.24
N LYS A 4 -54.95 -23.05 -37.52
CA LYS A 4 -53.92 -23.99 -38.01
C LYS A 4 -52.54 -23.32 -38.06
N ILE A 5 -52.47 -22.04 -38.39
CA ILE A 5 -51.23 -21.24 -38.38
C ILE A 5 -50.69 -21.09 -36.94
N LEU A 6 -51.56 -20.83 -35.97
CA LEU A 6 -51.22 -20.79 -34.54
C LEU A 6 -50.67 -22.13 -33.99
N ASN A 7 -51.25 -23.26 -34.43
CA ASN A 7 -50.76 -24.60 -34.07
C ASN A 7 -49.43 -24.98 -34.73
N ILE A 8 -49.16 -24.53 -35.96
CA ILE A 8 -47.89 -24.77 -36.66
C ILE A 8 -46.75 -23.93 -36.05
N LEU A 9 -47.04 -22.73 -35.53
CA LEU A 9 -46.05 -21.82 -34.94
C LEU A 9 -45.63 -22.17 -33.48
N LYS A 10 -46.12 -23.28 -32.88
CA LYS A 10 -45.85 -23.66 -31.46
C LYS A 10 -46.11 -22.53 -30.44
N ILE A 11 -46.99 -21.58 -30.74
CA ILE A 11 -47.22 -20.37 -29.92
C ILE A 11 -47.80 -20.75 -28.54
N GLU A 12 -48.65 -21.78 -28.45
CA GLU A 12 -49.21 -22.28 -27.18
C GLU A 12 -48.15 -22.90 -26.25
N LYS A 13 -47.17 -23.62 -26.82
CA LYS A 13 -46.03 -24.18 -26.04
C LYS A 13 -45.10 -23.07 -25.56
N ILE A 14 -44.92 -22.01 -26.34
CA ILE A 14 -44.13 -20.84 -25.96
C ILE A 14 -44.86 -20.06 -24.85
N GLY A 15 -46.18 -19.87 -24.95
CA GLY A 15 -47.00 -19.24 -23.91
C GLY A 15 -46.93 -19.97 -22.56
N ASN A 16 -47.17 -21.29 -22.56
CA ASN A 16 -47.05 -22.11 -21.35
C ASN A 16 -45.61 -22.13 -20.78
N PHE A 17 -44.59 -22.07 -21.64
CA PHE A 17 -43.20 -21.99 -21.21
C PHE A 17 -42.85 -20.63 -20.59
N ILE A 18 -43.30 -19.53 -21.20
CA ILE A 18 -43.15 -18.16 -20.67
C ILE A 18 -43.88 -18.02 -19.33
N GLU A 19 -45.08 -18.57 -19.19
CA GLU A 19 -45.84 -18.54 -17.94
C GLU A 19 -45.15 -19.38 -16.84
N LYS A 20 -44.62 -20.55 -17.20
CA LYS A 20 -43.83 -21.38 -16.27
C LYS A 20 -42.54 -20.69 -15.83
N ILE A 21 -41.87 -19.98 -16.74
CA ILE A 21 -40.71 -19.13 -16.42
C ILE A 21 -41.12 -17.96 -15.54
N GLY A 22 -42.21 -17.26 -15.87
CA GLY A 22 -42.74 -16.15 -15.08
C GLY A 22 -43.08 -16.57 -13.65
N ASN A 23 -43.80 -17.68 -13.50
CA ASN A 23 -44.11 -18.30 -12.21
C ASN A 23 -42.86 -18.75 -11.45
N PHE A 24 -41.84 -19.26 -12.14
CA PHE A 24 -40.55 -19.60 -11.53
C PHE A 24 -39.81 -18.34 -11.04
N ILE A 25 -39.73 -17.30 -11.87
CA ILE A 25 -39.11 -16.02 -11.51
C ILE A 25 -39.85 -15.42 -10.31
N GLU A 26 -41.17 -15.35 -10.33
CA GLU A 26 -41.97 -14.72 -9.27
C GLU A 26 -41.92 -15.50 -7.94
N ASN A 27 -42.01 -16.83 -7.98
CA ASN A 27 -42.10 -17.64 -6.75
C ASN A 27 -40.74 -18.09 -6.20
N LYS A 28 -39.70 -18.20 -7.04
CA LYS A 28 -38.38 -18.68 -6.63
C LYS A 28 -37.32 -17.58 -6.67
N ILE A 29 -37.22 -16.78 -7.74
CA ILE A 29 -36.12 -15.82 -7.91
C ILE A 29 -36.40 -14.49 -7.19
N LYS A 30 -37.58 -13.89 -7.40
CA LYS A 30 -37.97 -12.58 -6.85
C LYS A 30 -37.85 -12.52 -5.32
N PRO A 31 -38.24 -13.54 -4.51
CA PRO A 31 -38.06 -13.51 -3.07
C PRO A 31 -36.60 -13.54 -2.64
N ILE A 32 -35.75 -14.28 -3.37
CA ILE A 32 -34.31 -14.36 -3.12
C ILE A 32 -33.67 -13.00 -3.42
N PHE A 33 -33.91 -12.45 -4.61
CA PHE A 33 -33.35 -11.17 -5.02
C PHE A 33 -33.80 -10.03 -4.09
N THR A 34 -35.08 -10.01 -3.72
CA THR A 34 -35.61 -9.01 -2.77
C THR A 34 -34.96 -9.12 -1.39
N THR A 35 -34.67 -10.33 -0.92
CA THR A 35 -33.96 -10.55 0.34
C THR A 35 -32.49 -10.14 0.24
N LEU A 36 -31.81 -10.48 -0.86
CA LEU A 36 -30.42 -10.09 -1.09
C LEU A 36 -30.25 -8.57 -1.21
N LEU A 37 -31.15 -7.90 -1.93
CA LEU A 37 -31.19 -6.43 -2.00
C LEU A 37 -31.38 -5.80 -0.62
N TYR A 38 -32.20 -6.43 0.22
CA TYR A 38 -32.44 -5.94 1.57
C TYR A 38 -31.26 -6.19 2.52
N LEU A 39 -30.52 -7.28 2.30
CA LEU A 39 -29.29 -7.60 3.04
C LEU A 39 -28.03 -7.07 2.34
N ARG A 40 -28.17 -6.15 1.39
CA ARG A 40 -27.05 -5.72 0.53
C ARG A 40 -25.84 -5.19 1.32
N VAL A 41 -26.05 -4.48 2.43
CA VAL A 41 -24.95 -3.97 3.25
C VAL A 41 -24.15 -5.10 3.91
N PRO A 42 -24.75 -5.97 4.78
CA PRO A 42 -24.01 -7.07 5.39
C PRO A 42 -23.50 -8.10 4.36
N LEU A 43 -24.23 -8.32 3.26
CA LEU A 43 -23.79 -9.16 2.15
C LEU A 43 -22.51 -8.61 1.50
N THR A 44 -22.48 -7.30 1.20
CA THR A 44 -21.32 -6.64 0.59
C THR A 44 -20.11 -6.75 1.51
N ILE A 45 -20.26 -6.47 2.80
CA ILE A 45 -19.18 -6.58 3.78
C ILE A 45 -18.67 -8.02 3.93
N ALA A 46 -19.56 -9.02 3.93
CA ALA A 46 -19.17 -10.43 3.95
C ALA A 46 -18.35 -10.81 2.71
N LEU A 47 -18.75 -10.35 1.52
CA LEU A 47 -18.01 -10.60 0.27
C LEU A 47 -16.64 -9.90 0.26
N PHE A 48 -16.56 -8.65 0.74
CA PHE A 48 -15.27 -7.96 0.90
C PHE A 48 -14.36 -8.66 1.90
N SER A 49 -14.91 -9.18 3.00
CA SER A 49 -14.13 -9.96 3.98
C SER A 49 -13.50 -11.20 3.34
N LEU A 50 -14.27 -11.91 2.50
CA LEU A 50 -13.77 -13.06 1.74
C LEU A 50 -12.65 -12.65 0.77
N LEU A 51 -12.85 -11.57 0.01
CA LEU A 51 -11.86 -11.07 -0.92
C LEU A 51 -10.54 -10.71 -0.21
N LEU A 52 -10.63 -9.92 0.86
CA LEU A 52 -9.48 -9.34 1.56
C LEU A 52 -8.69 -10.35 2.40
N PHE A 53 -9.38 -11.29 3.05
CA PHE A 53 -8.73 -12.27 3.94
C PHE A 53 -8.23 -13.53 3.22
N VAL A 54 -8.74 -13.85 2.02
CA VAL A 54 -8.35 -15.07 1.30
C VAL A 54 -7.47 -14.81 0.08
N PHE A 55 -7.78 -13.77 -0.71
CA PHE A 55 -7.24 -13.64 -2.07
C PHE A 55 -6.15 -12.58 -2.22
N VAL A 56 -5.92 -11.74 -1.21
CA VAL A 56 -4.91 -10.68 -1.26
C VAL A 56 -3.54 -11.23 -0.83
N ASP A 57 -2.56 -11.20 -1.75
CA ASP A 57 -1.19 -11.68 -1.50
C ASP A 57 -0.54 -11.04 -0.26
N GLN A 58 -0.76 -9.74 -0.06
CA GLN A 58 -0.27 -9.00 1.11
C GLN A 58 -0.81 -9.54 2.44
N THR A 59 -2.09 -9.95 2.47
CA THR A 59 -2.72 -10.54 3.66
C THR A 59 -2.11 -11.91 3.98
N LEU A 60 -1.84 -12.71 2.94
CA LEU A 60 -1.21 -14.03 3.10
C LEU A 60 0.23 -13.90 3.63
N ASP A 61 1.00 -12.90 3.18
CA ASP A 61 2.35 -12.65 3.72
C ASP A 61 2.31 -12.17 5.18
N ILE A 62 1.29 -11.41 5.59
CA ILE A 62 1.06 -11.03 6.99
C ILE A 62 0.80 -12.27 7.85
N TYR A 63 -0.04 -13.21 7.40
CA TYR A 63 -0.26 -14.48 8.14
C TYR A 63 1.04 -15.25 8.33
N ARG A 64 1.88 -15.33 7.30
CA ARG A 64 3.21 -15.96 7.40
C ARG A 64 4.10 -15.22 8.40
N SER A 65 4.09 -13.89 8.39
CA SER A 65 4.87 -13.09 9.33
C SER A 65 4.48 -13.38 10.79
N ILE A 66 3.18 -13.35 11.09
CA ILE A 66 2.66 -13.68 12.44
C ILE A 66 3.12 -15.07 12.87
N ALA A 67 3.05 -16.05 11.97
CA ALA A 67 3.42 -17.44 12.28
C ALA A 67 4.93 -17.67 12.42
N LEU A 68 5.77 -16.95 11.67
CA LEU A 68 7.23 -17.08 11.77
C LEU A 68 7.77 -16.46 13.06
N GLU A 69 7.11 -15.41 13.54
CA GLU A 69 7.46 -14.74 14.78
C GLU A 69 6.80 -15.38 16.01
N ASN A 70 5.92 -16.37 15.80
CA ASN A 70 5.04 -16.93 16.84
C ASN A 70 4.30 -15.81 17.60
N ASP A 71 3.83 -14.79 16.87
CA ASP A 71 3.19 -13.59 17.43
C ASP A 71 1.75 -13.93 17.85
N ILE A 72 1.63 -14.53 19.04
CA ILE A 72 0.35 -14.95 19.65
C ILE A 72 -0.58 -13.75 19.82
N ASP A 73 -0.03 -12.59 20.16
CA ASP A 73 -0.80 -11.37 20.39
C ASP A 73 -1.50 -10.92 19.10
N LYS A 74 -0.76 -10.77 17.99
CA LYS A 74 -1.38 -10.39 16.70
C LYS A 74 -2.35 -11.43 16.19
N ALA A 75 -2.08 -12.73 16.35
CA ALA A 75 -3.01 -13.79 15.97
C ALA A 75 -4.32 -13.72 16.78
N THR A 76 -4.21 -13.50 18.08
CA THR A 76 -5.34 -13.38 19.00
C THR A 76 -6.16 -12.13 18.71
N ILE A 77 -5.50 -10.97 18.58
CA ILE A 77 -6.14 -9.68 18.26
C ILE A 77 -6.85 -9.76 16.91
N SER A 78 -6.22 -10.34 15.88
CA SER A 78 -6.84 -10.54 14.56
C SER A 78 -8.09 -11.42 14.66
N THR A 79 -8.01 -12.54 15.38
CA THR A 79 -9.15 -13.45 15.58
C THR A 79 -10.30 -12.76 16.34
N LEU A 80 -9.97 -11.96 17.36
CA LEU A 80 -10.93 -11.19 18.14
C LEU A 80 -11.67 -10.18 17.27
N PHE A 81 -10.97 -9.33 16.50
CA PHE A 81 -11.62 -8.31 15.69
C PHE A 81 -12.39 -8.88 14.50
N VAL A 82 -11.93 -9.98 13.90
CA VAL A 82 -12.70 -10.71 12.87
C VAL A 82 -13.94 -11.39 13.47
N THR A 83 -13.87 -11.82 14.74
CA THR A 83 -15.05 -12.30 15.49
C THR A 83 -16.06 -11.18 15.73
N ILE A 84 -15.60 -10.00 16.14
CA ILE A 84 -16.46 -8.82 16.31
C ILE A 84 -17.13 -8.45 14.98
N LEU A 85 -16.37 -8.41 13.87
CA LEU A 85 -16.92 -8.19 12.53
C LEU A 85 -18.00 -9.22 12.18
N SER A 86 -17.75 -10.50 12.47
CA SER A 86 -18.72 -11.59 12.25
C SER A 86 -20.02 -11.38 13.00
N ILE A 87 -19.94 -10.95 14.26
CA ILE A 87 -21.11 -10.62 15.10
C ILE A 87 -21.85 -9.40 14.55
N LEU A 88 -21.15 -8.35 14.12
CA LEU A 88 -21.77 -7.12 13.60
C LEU A 88 -22.44 -7.33 12.24
N VAL A 89 -21.83 -8.11 11.34
CA VAL A 89 -22.45 -8.50 10.06
C VAL A 89 -23.74 -9.28 10.31
N TRP A 90 -23.72 -10.23 11.25
CA TRP A 90 -24.90 -10.96 11.66
C TRP A 90 -25.96 -10.04 12.27
N TYR A 91 -25.57 -9.17 13.21
CA TYR A 91 -26.44 -8.24 13.92
C TYR A 91 -27.17 -7.32 12.95
N SER A 92 -26.44 -6.63 12.07
CA SER A 92 -26.99 -5.72 11.07
C SER A 92 -27.96 -6.44 10.13
N GLY A 93 -27.62 -7.66 9.69
CA GLY A 93 -28.53 -8.46 8.86
C GLY A 93 -29.82 -8.87 9.58
N ARG A 94 -29.74 -9.21 10.87
CA ARG A 94 -30.91 -9.61 11.67
C ARG A 94 -31.78 -8.43 12.07
N LEU A 95 -31.20 -7.27 12.38
CA LEU A 95 -31.91 -6.04 12.70
C LEU A 95 -32.84 -5.64 11.55
N LEU A 96 -32.30 -5.64 10.33
CA LEU A 96 -33.06 -5.41 9.11
C LEU A 96 -34.19 -6.44 8.97
N GLU A 97 -33.88 -7.74 9.02
CA GLU A 97 -34.90 -8.80 8.86
C GLU A 97 -36.06 -8.67 9.86
N TYR A 98 -35.74 -8.31 11.10
CA TYR A 98 -36.70 -8.12 12.19
C TYR A 98 -37.70 -7.00 11.88
N LYS A 99 -37.21 -5.82 11.49
CA LYS A 99 -38.05 -4.64 11.24
C LYS A 99 -38.96 -4.80 10.01
N LYS A 100 -38.60 -5.63 9.03
CA LYS A 100 -39.43 -5.91 7.84
C LYS A 100 -40.64 -6.83 8.10
N LYS A 101 -40.73 -7.49 9.28
CA LYS A 101 -41.78 -8.49 9.60
C LYS A 101 -41.96 -9.55 8.49
N THR A 102 -40.87 -9.99 7.86
CA THR A 102 -40.91 -10.87 6.67
C THR A 102 -41.60 -12.20 6.98
N LYS A 103 -42.83 -12.39 6.48
CA LYS A 103 -43.65 -13.61 6.70
C LYS A 103 -43.29 -14.79 5.79
N ASN A 104 -42.49 -14.60 4.74
CA ASN A 104 -42.32 -15.63 3.70
C ASN A 104 -40.94 -16.31 3.68
N GLN A 105 -40.98 -17.65 3.67
CA GLN A 105 -39.91 -18.66 3.56
C GLN A 105 -38.92 -18.77 4.75
N LEU A 106 -39.00 -19.92 5.42
CA LEU A 106 -38.26 -20.25 6.65
C LEU A 106 -36.73 -20.25 6.49
N TRP A 107 -36.22 -20.57 5.29
CA TRP A 107 -34.78 -20.69 5.02
C TRP A 107 -34.10 -19.32 4.83
N LEU A 108 -34.79 -18.34 4.25
CA LEU A 108 -34.27 -16.97 4.08
C LEU A 108 -33.99 -16.28 5.42
N ARG A 109 -34.68 -16.67 6.49
CA ARG A 109 -34.42 -16.23 7.88
C ARG A 109 -33.08 -16.70 8.44
N ARG A 110 -32.42 -17.67 7.80
CA ARG A 110 -31.11 -18.18 8.22
C ARG A 110 -29.96 -17.43 7.54
N LEU A 111 -30.22 -16.67 6.49
CA LEU A 111 -29.19 -16.02 5.68
C LEU A 111 -28.29 -15.06 6.49
N PRO A 112 -28.80 -14.22 7.42
CA PRO A 112 -27.92 -13.39 8.25
C PRO A 112 -26.92 -14.18 9.09
N ARG A 113 -27.25 -15.42 9.49
CA ARG A 113 -26.33 -16.29 10.25
C ARG A 113 -25.19 -16.79 9.38
N LEU A 114 -25.49 -17.13 8.12
CA LEU A 114 -24.47 -17.53 7.15
C LEU A 114 -23.55 -16.35 6.83
N LEU A 115 -24.12 -15.18 6.54
CA LEU A 115 -23.35 -13.95 6.27
C LEU A 115 -22.43 -13.59 7.44
N GLY A 116 -22.94 -13.68 8.67
CA GLY A 116 -22.13 -13.43 9.87
C GLY A 116 -20.98 -14.42 10.07
N ALA A 117 -21.07 -15.65 9.56
CA ALA A 117 -19.97 -16.62 9.68
C ALA A 117 -18.87 -16.41 8.62
N VAL A 118 -19.17 -15.68 7.52
CA VAL A 118 -18.23 -15.48 6.40
C VAL A 118 -16.91 -14.86 6.83
N PRO A 119 -16.82 -13.79 7.64
CA PRO A 119 -15.55 -13.16 7.95
C PRO A 119 -14.57 -14.11 8.67
N LEU A 120 -15.02 -14.85 9.69
CA LEU A 120 -14.18 -15.84 10.40
C LEU A 120 -13.82 -17.05 9.52
N ALA A 121 -14.76 -17.53 8.70
CA ALA A 121 -14.46 -18.59 7.73
C ALA A 121 -13.42 -18.13 6.71
N SER A 122 -13.47 -16.86 6.29
CA SER A 122 -12.50 -16.26 5.36
C SER A 122 -11.11 -16.15 5.98
N LEU A 123 -11.00 -15.74 7.25
CA LEU A 123 -9.73 -15.77 7.98
C LEU A 123 -9.15 -17.19 8.02
N SER A 124 -9.98 -18.19 8.35
CA SER A 124 -9.56 -19.60 8.41
C SER A 124 -9.06 -20.11 7.06
N LEU A 125 -9.77 -19.81 5.97
CA LEU A 125 -9.39 -20.19 4.61
C LEU A 125 -8.10 -19.49 4.16
N GLY A 126 -7.93 -18.21 4.52
CA GLY A 126 -6.72 -17.45 4.26
C GLY A 126 -5.48 -18.05 4.94
N ILE A 127 -5.61 -18.47 6.21
CA ILE A 127 -4.56 -19.16 6.97
C ILE A 127 -4.17 -20.48 6.27
N VAL A 128 -5.15 -21.28 5.83
CA VAL A 128 -4.88 -22.53 5.08
C VAL A 128 -4.10 -22.25 3.80
N ARG A 129 -4.50 -21.22 3.05
CA ARG A 129 -3.80 -20.83 1.82
C ARG A 129 -2.37 -20.36 2.10
N ALA A 130 -2.15 -19.57 3.15
CA ALA A 130 -0.81 -19.14 3.57
C ALA A 130 0.07 -20.34 3.94
N ASN A 131 -0.49 -21.30 4.69
CA ASN A 131 0.18 -22.53 5.15
C ASN A 131 0.51 -23.49 3.99
N SER A 132 -0.36 -23.58 2.97
CA SER A 132 -0.12 -24.46 1.81
C SER A 132 1.14 -24.10 1.02
N ALA A 133 1.53 -22.81 1.03
CA ALA A 133 2.73 -22.32 0.35
C ALA A 133 4.00 -22.42 1.22
N ALA A 134 3.86 -22.27 2.53
CA ALA A 134 4.96 -22.35 3.50
C ALA A 134 4.44 -22.97 4.81
N PRO A 135 4.50 -24.31 4.94
CA PRO A 135 3.92 -25.01 6.09
C PRO A 135 4.54 -24.58 7.42
N ASN A 136 3.70 -24.29 8.41
CA ASN A 136 4.12 -23.88 9.75
C ASN A 136 3.16 -24.43 10.81
N PHE A 137 3.69 -24.99 11.90
CA PHE A 137 2.89 -25.55 12.99
C PHE A 137 1.96 -24.51 13.66
N PHE A 138 2.44 -23.28 13.85
CA PHE A 138 1.65 -22.18 14.40
C PHE A 138 0.40 -21.89 13.55
N LEU A 139 0.52 -21.91 12.21
CA LEU A 139 -0.61 -21.69 11.31
C LEU A 139 -1.68 -22.79 11.48
N ASN A 140 -1.28 -24.05 11.70
CA ASN A 140 -2.22 -25.14 11.96
C ASN A 140 -2.97 -24.94 13.28
N CYS A 141 -2.27 -24.55 14.35
CA CYS A 141 -2.90 -24.24 15.64
C CYS A 141 -3.86 -23.05 15.54
N TRP A 142 -3.42 -21.97 14.88
CA TRP A 142 -4.25 -20.78 14.68
C TRP A 142 -5.50 -21.10 13.84
N PHE A 143 -5.36 -21.89 12.77
CA PHE A 143 -6.49 -22.38 11.98
C PHE A 143 -7.52 -23.15 12.83
N ILE A 144 -7.08 -24.07 13.68
CA ILE A 144 -7.98 -24.83 14.57
C ILE A 144 -8.73 -23.89 15.52
N ILE A 145 -8.03 -22.91 16.11
CA ILE A 145 -8.65 -21.89 16.96
C ILE A 145 -9.70 -21.09 16.19
N CYS A 146 -9.41 -20.65 14.96
CA CYS A 146 -10.37 -19.93 14.13
C CYS A 146 -11.59 -20.78 13.75
N CYS A 147 -11.41 -22.09 13.49
CA CYS A 147 -12.52 -23.01 13.26
C CYS A 147 -13.40 -23.18 14.51
N ILE A 148 -12.80 -23.34 15.69
CA ILE A 148 -13.52 -23.41 16.97
C ILE A 148 -14.29 -22.10 17.21
N ALA A 149 -13.65 -20.95 17.02
CA ALA A 149 -14.29 -19.63 17.13
C ALA A 149 -15.48 -19.50 16.16
N THR A 150 -15.33 -19.94 14.91
CA THR A 150 -16.40 -19.94 13.91
C THR A 150 -17.59 -20.78 14.37
N ILE A 151 -17.33 -21.99 14.89
CA ILE A 151 -18.38 -22.88 15.41
C ILE A 151 -19.07 -22.26 16.63
N MET A 152 -18.32 -21.75 17.60
CA MET A 152 -18.87 -21.11 18.79
C MET A 152 -19.75 -19.91 18.45
N VAL A 153 -19.30 -19.03 17.55
CA VAL A 153 -20.05 -17.87 17.08
C VAL A 153 -21.32 -18.29 16.34
N PHE A 154 -21.24 -19.33 15.50
CA PHE A 154 -22.41 -19.86 14.81
C PHE A 154 -23.41 -20.50 15.77
N LEU A 155 -22.95 -21.23 16.79
CA LEU A 155 -23.79 -21.77 17.87
C LEU A 155 -24.45 -20.66 18.67
N PHE A 156 -23.71 -19.57 18.97
CA PHE A 156 -24.28 -18.37 19.59
C PHE A 156 -25.41 -17.79 18.72
N PHE A 157 -25.22 -17.66 17.40
CA PHE A 157 -26.27 -17.16 16.51
C PHE A 157 -27.54 -18.02 16.55
N ILE A 158 -27.41 -19.34 16.75
CA ILE A 158 -28.55 -20.27 16.86
C ILE A 158 -29.20 -20.16 18.25
N ASN A 159 -28.41 -20.27 19.32
CA ASN A 159 -28.87 -20.46 20.69
C ASN A 159 -29.11 -19.18 21.49
N ARG A 160 -28.84 -18.00 20.91
CA ARG A 160 -29.01 -16.70 21.57
C ARG A 160 -30.31 -16.55 22.37
N ARG A 161 -31.44 -17.05 21.84
CA ARG A 161 -32.75 -16.90 22.50
C ARG A 161 -32.82 -17.64 23.83
N ASN A 162 -32.17 -18.80 23.92
CA ASN A 162 -32.14 -19.59 25.14
C ASN A 162 -31.13 -19.00 26.14
N LEU A 163 -30.00 -18.48 25.64
CA LEU A 163 -28.97 -17.83 26.45
C LEU A 163 -29.52 -16.58 27.18
N PHE A 164 -30.30 -15.74 26.50
CA PHE A 164 -30.90 -14.54 27.10
C PHE A 164 -32.18 -14.81 27.91
N LYS A 165 -32.75 -16.02 27.86
CA LYS A 165 -33.90 -16.42 28.70
C LYS A 165 -33.48 -17.13 29.99
N SER A 166 -32.26 -17.67 30.09
CA SER A 166 -31.81 -18.37 31.29
C SER A 166 -31.26 -17.38 32.34
N GLU A 167 -31.76 -17.43 33.57
CA GLU A 167 -31.29 -16.59 34.69
C GLU A 167 -29.81 -16.84 35.05
N ASN A 168 -29.21 -17.94 34.61
CA ASN A 168 -27.92 -18.42 35.12
C ASN A 168 -26.69 -18.18 34.22
N ALA A 169 -26.84 -17.97 32.90
CA ALA A 169 -25.68 -17.91 31.99
C ALA A 169 -25.01 -16.52 31.88
N LEU A 170 -25.78 -15.44 32.04
CA LEU A 170 -25.29 -14.05 32.03
C LEU A 170 -25.76 -13.23 33.25
N GLY A 171 -26.46 -13.87 34.19
CA GLY A 171 -26.98 -13.25 35.41
C GLY A 171 -25.90 -12.67 36.33
N PHE A 172 -24.65 -13.17 36.26
CA PHE A 172 -23.53 -12.65 37.06
C PHE A 172 -23.15 -11.19 36.71
N LEU A 173 -23.43 -10.73 35.49
CA LEU A 173 -23.16 -9.36 35.06
C LEU A 173 -24.28 -8.37 35.42
N LYS A 174 -25.38 -8.81 36.07
CA LYS A 174 -26.58 -7.98 36.34
C LYS A 174 -27.08 -7.19 35.12
N LEU A 175 -26.79 -7.65 33.90
CA LEU A 175 -27.30 -7.01 32.66
C LEU A 175 -28.81 -7.28 32.45
N ASN A 176 -29.46 -8.06 33.31
CA ASN A 176 -30.87 -8.40 33.18
C ASN A 176 -31.78 -7.17 33.16
N ASN A 177 -31.45 -6.04 33.80
CA ASN A 177 -32.26 -4.80 33.70
C ASN A 177 -31.99 -3.98 32.42
N VAL A 178 -30.87 -4.23 31.74
CA VAL A 178 -30.48 -3.56 30.47
C VAL A 178 -30.91 -4.41 29.26
N LEU A 179 -30.97 -5.73 29.43
CA LEU A 179 -31.38 -6.74 28.46
C LEU A 179 -32.79 -7.29 28.72
N ALA A 180 -33.51 -6.81 29.75
CA ALA A 180 -34.82 -7.31 30.17
C ALA A 180 -35.80 -7.28 29.01
N VAL A 181 -36.32 -8.46 28.72
CA VAL A 181 -37.24 -8.77 27.62
C VAL A 181 -38.67 -8.68 28.16
N GLU A 182 -39.34 -7.55 27.95
CA GLU A 182 -40.81 -7.50 28.13
C GLU A 182 -41.55 -7.98 26.87
N ASP A 183 -40.90 -8.00 25.70
CA ASP A 183 -41.54 -8.43 24.46
C ASP A 183 -40.58 -9.15 23.49
N ASP A 184 -41.11 -10.17 22.83
CA ASP A 184 -40.48 -11.42 22.36
C ASP A 184 -39.35 -11.32 21.28
N ASN A 185 -38.68 -10.18 21.09
CA ASN A 185 -37.43 -10.00 20.31
C ASN A 185 -36.73 -8.62 20.53
N GLN A 186 -37.18 -7.77 21.47
CA GLN A 186 -36.80 -6.35 21.48
C GLN A 186 -35.42 -6.03 22.07
N GLY A 187 -34.92 -6.80 23.06
CA GLY A 187 -33.75 -6.39 23.87
C GLY A 187 -32.48 -6.07 23.07
N LEU A 188 -31.93 -7.04 22.33
CA LEU A 188 -30.67 -6.89 21.60
C LEU A 188 -30.79 -5.97 20.37
N PHE A 189 -31.98 -5.89 19.76
CA PHE A 189 -32.25 -5.12 18.54
C PHE A 189 -32.99 -3.81 18.83
N SER A 190 -32.87 -3.31 20.05
CA SER A 190 -33.44 -2.04 20.47
C SER A 190 -32.59 -0.88 19.97
N ASP A 191 -33.24 0.28 19.82
CA ASP A 191 -32.59 1.54 19.44
C ASP A 191 -31.40 1.90 20.36
N ARG A 192 -31.43 1.45 21.64
CA ARG A 192 -30.32 1.64 22.58
C ARG A 192 -29.04 0.94 22.11
N PHE A 193 -29.13 -0.30 21.64
CA PHE A 193 -27.96 -1.03 21.11
C PHE A 193 -27.47 -0.45 19.80
N GLU A 194 -28.38 0.03 18.93
CA GLU A 194 -28.00 0.77 17.72
C GLU A 194 -27.18 2.02 18.08
N ASN A 195 -27.63 2.82 19.06
CA ASN A 195 -26.90 4.01 19.54
C ASN A 195 -25.52 3.67 20.13
N ILE A 196 -25.41 2.56 20.88
CA ILE A 196 -24.12 2.08 21.42
C ILE A 196 -23.18 1.71 20.27
N PHE A 197 -23.63 0.89 19.31
CA PHE A 197 -22.78 0.46 18.20
C PHE A 197 -22.34 1.62 17.32
N VAL A 198 -23.19 2.60 17.06
CA VAL A 198 -22.83 3.81 16.30
C VAL A 198 -21.76 4.62 17.03
N ASN A 199 -21.89 4.83 18.34
CA ASN A 199 -20.87 5.56 19.12
C ASN A 199 -19.56 4.77 19.23
N VAL A 200 -19.61 3.46 19.42
CA VAL A 200 -18.40 2.60 19.39
C VAL A 200 -17.73 2.67 18.01
N ALA A 201 -18.50 2.63 16.92
CA ALA A 201 -17.98 2.77 15.57
C ALA A 201 -17.31 4.14 15.36
N TYR A 202 -17.89 5.22 15.90
CA TYR A 202 -17.28 6.55 15.88
C TYR A 202 -15.99 6.64 16.72
N ILE A 203 -15.96 6.06 17.92
CA ILE A 203 -14.74 5.99 18.76
C ILE A 203 -13.63 5.21 18.05
N LEU A 204 -13.96 4.09 17.39
CA LEU A 204 -12.99 3.34 16.60
C LEU A 204 -12.50 4.21 15.43
N PHE A 205 -13.41 4.85 14.69
CA PHE A 205 -13.03 5.77 13.62
C PHE A 205 -12.07 6.87 14.09
N SER A 206 -12.37 7.54 15.21
CA SER A 206 -11.52 8.60 15.74
C SER A 206 -10.19 8.08 16.28
N GLY A 207 -10.16 6.91 16.90
CA GLY A 207 -8.97 6.26 17.43
C GLY A 207 -7.95 5.86 16.37
N PHE A 208 -8.39 5.51 15.16
CA PHE A 208 -7.51 5.22 14.02
C PHE A 208 -7.21 6.44 13.15
N SER A 209 -7.92 7.55 13.34
CA SER A 209 -7.70 8.79 12.58
C SER A 209 -6.83 9.80 13.34
N LEU A 210 -7.19 10.14 14.58
CA LEU A 210 -6.58 11.23 15.35
C LEU A 210 -5.07 11.05 15.60
N PRO A 211 -4.56 9.88 16.03
CA PRO A 211 -3.14 9.74 16.35
C PRO A 211 -2.24 10.03 15.14
N ILE A 212 -2.64 9.63 13.93
CA ILE A 212 -1.85 9.84 12.72
C ILE A 212 -1.98 11.30 12.24
N ILE A 213 -3.19 11.85 12.14
CA ILE A 213 -3.41 13.23 11.67
C ILE A 213 -2.72 14.23 12.60
N ALA A 214 -2.81 14.02 13.92
CA ALA A 214 -2.24 14.89 14.93
C ALA A 214 -0.70 14.86 14.97
N SER A 215 -0.06 13.86 14.35
CA SER A 215 1.41 13.76 14.26
C SER A 215 2.03 14.90 13.45
N ASN A 216 1.28 15.46 12.50
CA ASN A 216 1.72 16.60 11.70
C ASN A 216 1.37 17.93 12.40
N SER A 217 0.11 18.07 12.84
CA SER A 217 -0.32 19.19 13.68
C SER A 217 -1.60 18.84 14.45
N LYS A 218 -1.56 19.05 15.77
CA LYS A 218 -2.71 18.88 16.67
C LYS A 218 -3.84 19.88 16.41
N THR A 219 -3.56 20.98 15.72
CA THR A 219 -4.53 22.04 15.39
C THR A 219 -4.96 22.02 13.92
N SER A 220 -4.63 20.95 13.19
CA SER A 220 -5.03 20.84 11.78
C SER A 220 -6.55 20.77 11.61
N ILE A 221 -7.03 21.25 10.46
CA ILE A 221 -8.46 21.22 10.08
C ILE A 221 -9.02 19.80 10.19
N GLY A 222 -8.25 18.77 9.81
CA GLY A 222 -8.70 17.39 9.92
C GLY A 222 -8.91 16.91 11.35
N VAL A 223 -8.19 17.43 12.36
CA VAL A 223 -8.48 17.14 13.77
C VAL A 223 -9.81 17.77 14.15
N ILE A 224 -10.00 19.06 13.84
CA ILE A 224 -11.24 19.80 14.14
C ILE A 224 -12.45 19.12 13.50
N ALA A 225 -12.31 18.68 12.24
CA ALA A 225 -13.35 17.98 11.49
C ALA A 225 -13.82 16.68 12.18
N ILE A 226 -12.93 15.94 12.84
CA ILE A 226 -13.31 14.73 13.59
C ILE A 226 -14.19 15.10 14.79
N PHE A 227 -13.86 16.16 15.55
CA PHE A 227 -14.71 16.61 16.66
C PHE A 227 -16.07 17.10 16.18
N ILE A 228 -16.11 17.85 15.07
CA ILE A 228 -17.36 18.29 14.43
C ILE A 228 -18.19 17.08 13.99
N LEU A 229 -17.56 16.05 13.41
CA LEU A 229 -18.25 14.81 13.03
C LEU A 229 -18.92 14.14 14.24
N GLY A 230 -18.25 14.09 15.39
CA GLY A 230 -18.85 13.55 16.62
C GLY A 230 -20.10 14.29 17.09
N ILE A 231 -20.07 15.63 17.00
CA ILE A 231 -21.23 16.50 17.28
C ILE A 231 -22.36 16.20 16.29
N LEU A 232 -22.05 16.11 15.00
CA LEU A 232 -23.04 15.85 13.95
C LEU A 232 -23.68 14.48 14.10
N VAL A 233 -22.89 13.43 14.31
CA VAL A 233 -23.39 12.05 14.51
C VAL A 233 -24.35 12.01 15.69
N ASN A 234 -23.97 12.57 16.84
CA ASN A 234 -24.83 12.55 18.03
C ASN A 234 -26.04 13.47 17.89
N GLY A 235 -25.93 14.60 17.18
CA GLY A 235 -27.07 15.45 16.82
C GLY A 235 -28.09 14.71 15.97
N ILE A 236 -27.65 13.93 14.98
CA ILE A 236 -28.52 13.08 14.14
C ILE A 236 -29.20 12.00 14.99
N LEU A 237 -28.45 11.32 15.87
CA LEU A 237 -29.02 10.29 16.75
C LEU A 237 -30.09 10.88 17.68
N LEU A 238 -29.89 12.08 18.24
CA LEU A 238 -30.88 12.77 19.06
C LEU A 238 -32.16 13.12 18.30
N LEU A 239 -32.03 13.46 17.02
CA LEU A 239 -33.18 13.74 16.16
C LEU A 239 -33.97 12.47 15.83
N TRP A 240 -33.27 11.34 15.64
CA TRP A 240 -33.87 10.05 15.30
C TRP A 240 -34.50 9.35 16.51
N HIS A 241 -33.80 9.30 17.64
CA HIS A 241 -34.23 8.59 18.86
C HIS A 241 -34.55 9.56 20.00
N ARG A 242 -35.56 10.42 19.80
CA ARG A 242 -35.95 11.50 20.73
C ARG A 242 -36.27 11.04 22.16
N GLU A 243 -36.68 9.80 22.34
CA GLU A 243 -37.01 9.23 23.66
C GLU A 243 -35.75 8.79 24.45
N GLN A 244 -34.58 8.73 23.82
CA GLN A 244 -33.33 8.22 24.41
C GLN A 244 -32.26 9.29 24.64
N LYS A 245 -32.66 10.54 24.89
CA LYS A 245 -31.74 11.69 24.97
C LYS A 245 -30.59 11.50 25.97
N LEU A 246 -30.88 10.96 27.15
CA LEU A 246 -29.89 10.79 28.21
C LEU A 246 -28.83 9.76 27.81
N ASP A 247 -29.24 8.62 27.26
CA ASP A 247 -28.34 7.55 26.81
C ASP A 247 -27.39 8.08 25.72
N ILE A 248 -27.92 8.84 24.75
CA ILE A 248 -27.13 9.43 23.67
C ILE A 248 -26.14 10.48 24.21
N LEU A 249 -26.56 11.32 25.16
CA LEU A 249 -25.69 12.32 25.78
C LEU A 249 -24.52 11.66 26.54
N ILE A 250 -24.79 10.59 27.30
CA ILE A 250 -23.76 9.84 28.02
C ILE A 250 -22.76 9.23 27.03
N LEU A 251 -23.24 8.58 25.97
CA LEU A 251 -22.38 7.99 24.94
C LEU A 251 -21.55 9.05 24.20
N TYR A 252 -22.11 10.23 23.97
CA TYR A 252 -21.39 11.36 23.39
C TYR A 252 -20.25 11.84 24.30
N LEU A 253 -20.50 12.00 25.61
CA LEU A 253 -19.48 12.41 26.57
C LEU A 253 -18.34 11.39 26.66
N ILE A 254 -18.66 10.09 26.63
CA ILE A 254 -17.67 9.02 26.58
C ILE A 254 -16.82 9.13 25.30
N SER A 255 -17.47 9.32 24.15
CA SER A 255 -16.79 9.47 22.86
C SER A 255 -15.88 10.71 22.83
N LEU A 256 -16.33 11.82 23.40
CA LEU A 256 -15.55 13.05 23.52
C LEU A 256 -14.31 12.86 24.40
N ALA A 257 -14.47 12.21 25.56
CA ALA A 257 -13.35 11.87 26.44
C ALA A 257 -12.33 10.96 25.73
N ALA A 258 -12.80 9.95 25.01
CA ALA A 258 -11.94 9.07 24.21
C ALA A 258 -11.14 9.85 23.15
N ASN A 259 -11.77 10.79 22.43
CA ASN A 259 -11.08 11.62 21.46
C ASN A 259 -9.94 12.46 22.06
N PHE A 260 -10.15 13.03 23.26
CA PHE A 260 -9.09 13.75 23.96
C PHE A 260 -7.92 12.83 24.35
N ILE A 261 -8.20 11.60 24.77
CA ILE A 261 -7.17 10.60 25.04
C ILE A 261 -6.40 10.27 23.75
N PHE A 262 -7.09 10.03 22.64
CA PHE A 262 -6.44 9.75 21.34
C PHE A 262 -5.58 10.91 20.84
N LEU A 263 -6.03 12.15 21.02
CA LEU A 263 -5.30 13.34 20.56
C LEU A 263 -4.03 13.63 21.39
N PHE A 264 -4.07 13.41 22.70
CA PHE A 264 -3.01 13.86 23.62
C PHE A 264 -2.16 12.75 24.23
N LYS A 265 -2.69 11.53 24.37
CA LYS A 265 -2.03 10.43 25.10
C LYS A 265 -1.61 9.27 24.21
N MET A 266 -2.18 9.12 23.01
CA MET A 266 -1.82 7.98 22.15
C MET A 266 -0.56 8.25 21.32
N PRO A 267 0.39 7.30 21.27
CA PRO A 267 1.51 7.37 20.34
C PRO A 267 1.00 7.26 18.90
N THR A 268 1.49 8.14 18.03
CA THR A 268 0.91 8.40 16.69
C THR A 268 0.84 7.17 15.78
N VAL A 269 1.81 6.26 15.88
CA VAL A 269 1.94 5.08 14.99
C VAL A 269 1.98 3.75 15.74
N ALA A 270 2.45 3.72 16.99
CA ALA A 270 2.65 2.46 17.72
C ALA A 270 1.35 1.70 17.99
N LEU A 271 0.25 2.41 18.32
CA LEU A 271 -1.06 1.77 18.50
C LEU A 271 -1.50 1.02 17.24
N VAL A 272 -1.36 1.67 16.08
CA VAL A 272 -1.80 1.17 14.78
C VAL A 272 -0.96 -0.04 14.38
N ASN A 273 0.36 0.02 14.56
CA ASN A 273 1.27 -1.09 14.26
C ASN A 273 1.07 -2.30 15.19
N ASN A 274 0.77 -2.07 16.47
CA ASN A 274 0.54 -3.15 17.45
C ASN A 274 -0.77 -3.92 17.19
N ILE A 275 -1.82 -3.22 16.72
CA ILE A 275 -3.10 -3.86 16.38
C ILE A 275 -2.98 -4.73 15.12
N GLY A 276 -2.15 -4.29 14.17
CA GLY A 276 -1.81 -5.01 12.94
C GLY A 276 -2.86 -4.87 11.83
N THR A 277 -2.39 -5.09 10.61
CA THR A 277 -3.17 -4.84 9.37
C THR A 277 -4.49 -5.62 9.29
N VAL A 278 -4.50 -6.92 9.63
CA VAL A 278 -5.72 -7.77 9.54
C VAL A 278 -6.82 -7.23 10.45
N SER A 279 -6.44 -6.86 11.67
CA SER A 279 -7.33 -6.26 12.67
C SER A 279 -7.85 -4.90 12.23
N ILE A 280 -6.99 -4.02 11.67
CA ILE A 280 -7.39 -2.72 11.13
C ILE A 280 -8.48 -2.87 10.06
N VAL A 281 -8.29 -3.79 9.13
CA VAL A 281 -9.29 -4.10 8.09
C VAL A 281 -10.59 -4.60 8.72
N ALA A 282 -10.51 -5.53 9.69
CA ALA A 282 -11.69 -6.04 10.38
C ALA A 282 -12.46 -4.96 11.15
N ILE A 283 -11.74 -4.03 11.81
CA ILE A 283 -12.31 -2.89 12.52
C ILE A 283 -12.98 -1.94 11.53
N SER A 284 -12.32 -1.60 10.42
CA SER A 284 -12.91 -0.72 9.41
C SER A 284 -14.19 -1.32 8.81
N LEU A 285 -14.17 -2.61 8.43
CA LEU A 285 -15.37 -3.30 7.96
C LEU A 285 -16.48 -3.34 9.02
N SER A 286 -16.12 -3.41 10.30
CA SER A 286 -17.05 -3.34 11.43
C SER A 286 -17.70 -1.96 11.54
N VAL A 287 -16.91 -0.89 11.41
CA VAL A 287 -17.40 0.49 11.36
C VAL A 287 -18.33 0.67 10.15
N MET A 288 -17.91 0.22 8.97
CA MET A 288 -18.70 0.33 7.74
C MET A 288 -20.03 -0.42 7.83
N VAL A 289 -20.04 -1.66 8.34
CA VAL A 289 -21.30 -2.42 8.42
C VAL A 289 -22.28 -1.81 9.40
N VAL A 290 -21.81 -1.17 10.49
CA VAL A 290 -22.67 -0.42 11.41
C VAL A 290 -23.20 0.83 10.72
N VAL A 291 -22.31 1.71 10.24
CA VAL A 291 -22.68 3.00 9.65
C VAL A 291 -23.62 2.85 8.45
N PHE A 292 -23.26 2.01 7.46
CA PHE A 292 -24.09 1.85 6.28
C PHE A 292 -25.39 1.09 6.56
N ALA A 293 -25.42 0.16 7.53
CA ALA A 293 -26.66 -0.50 7.90
C ALA A 293 -27.62 0.47 8.60
N THR A 294 -27.11 1.30 9.51
CA THR A 294 -27.86 2.35 10.21
C THR A 294 -28.43 3.38 9.23
N ILE A 295 -27.62 3.89 8.29
CA ILE A 295 -28.10 4.81 7.23
C ILE A 295 -29.15 4.14 6.34
N TYR A 296 -28.90 2.89 5.94
CA TYR A 296 -29.82 2.16 5.07
C TYR A 296 -31.16 1.91 5.76
N HIS A 297 -31.10 1.54 7.03
CA HIS A 297 -32.24 1.33 7.91
C HIS A 297 -33.07 2.61 8.06
N TRP A 298 -32.45 3.74 8.39
CA TRP A 298 -33.11 5.05 8.42
C TRP A 298 -33.79 5.38 7.08
N GLY A 299 -33.12 5.12 5.96
CA GLY A 299 -33.68 5.32 4.62
C GLY A 299 -34.93 4.47 4.35
N ILE A 300 -34.95 3.22 4.83
CA ILE A 300 -36.14 2.35 4.71
C ILE A 300 -37.31 2.90 5.53
N GLU A 301 -37.07 3.28 6.78
CA GLU A 301 -38.12 3.80 7.68
C GLU A 301 -38.76 5.08 7.11
N ASN A 302 -37.93 5.97 6.55
CA ASN A 302 -38.37 7.25 5.99
C ASN A 302 -38.75 7.19 4.51
N LYS A 303 -38.64 6.01 3.86
CA LYS A 303 -38.85 5.81 2.41
C LYS A 303 -37.95 6.70 1.54
N ILE A 304 -36.75 7.02 2.02
CA ILE A 304 -35.73 7.80 1.33
C ILE A 304 -34.65 6.84 0.80
N PRO A 305 -34.23 6.94 -0.48
CA PRO A 305 -33.16 6.11 -1.02
C PRO A 305 -31.77 6.61 -0.55
N ALA A 306 -31.53 6.60 0.76
CA ALA A 306 -30.38 7.25 1.40
C ALA A 306 -29.02 6.79 0.82
N LEU A 307 -28.82 5.47 0.64
CA LEU A 307 -27.57 4.97 0.04
C LEU A 307 -27.39 5.44 -1.41
N THR A 308 -28.47 5.53 -2.19
CA THR A 308 -28.40 6.05 -3.56
C THR A 308 -28.05 7.54 -3.56
N ALA A 309 -28.65 8.32 -2.65
CA ALA A 309 -28.34 9.74 -2.50
C ALA A 309 -26.86 9.97 -2.12
N ILE A 310 -26.30 9.14 -1.22
CA ILE A 310 -24.89 9.20 -0.84
C ILE A 310 -23.97 8.83 -2.01
N ILE A 311 -24.33 7.80 -2.80
CA ILE A 311 -23.57 7.44 -4.01
C ILE A 311 -23.62 8.58 -5.03
N LEU A 312 -24.77 9.20 -5.25
CA LEU A 312 -24.90 10.35 -6.13
C LEU A 312 -24.07 11.54 -5.65
N LEU A 313 -24.06 11.81 -4.34
CA LEU A 313 -23.21 12.86 -3.76
C LEU A 313 -21.73 12.58 -4.04
N LEU A 314 -21.25 11.36 -3.78
CA LEU A 314 -19.88 10.95 -4.09
C LEU A 314 -19.56 11.15 -5.57
N LEU A 315 -20.43 10.70 -6.47
CA LEU A 315 -20.23 10.82 -7.92
C LEU A 315 -20.19 12.28 -8.37
N ILE A 316 -21.10 13.12 -7.86
CA ILE A 316 -21.15 14.55 -8.19
C ILE A 316 -19.92 15.27 -7.63
N SER A 317 -19.56 15.03 -6.37
CA SER A 317 -18.37 15.63 -5.75
C SER A 317 -17.08 15.23 -6.48
N SER A 318 -16.98 13.98 -6.93
CA SER A 318 -15.86 13.50 -7.73
C SER A 318 -15.86 14.12 -9.14
N LEU A 319 -17.01 14.19 -9.80
CA LEU A 319 -17.14 14.78 -11.15
C LEU A 319 -16.75 16.26 -11.17
N LEU A 320 -17.12 16.99 -10.11
CA LEU A 320 -16.79 18.40 -9.92
C LEU A 320 -15.42 18.62 -9.27
N ASN A 321 -14.65 17.55 -9.00
CA ASN A 321 -13.32 17.60 -8.37
C ASN A 321 -13.29 18.37 -7.02
N LEU A 322 -14.39 18.32 -6.26
CA LEU A 322 -14.56 19.04 -4.99
C LEU A 322 -13.95 18.29 -3.80
N ASN A 323 -13.79 16.97 -3.91
CA ASN A 323 -13.43 16.08 -2.81
C ASN A 323 -12.00 15.52 -2.89
N ASP A 324 -11.16 16.06 -3.77
CA ASP A 324 -9.78 15.59 -3.95
C ASP A 324 -8.83 16.24 -2.93
N ASN A 325 -8.64 15.54 -1.82
CA ASN A 325 -7.77 15.87 -0.70
C ASN A 325 -6.30 15.51 -0.87
N HIS A 326 -5.88 14.93 -1.99
CA HIS A 326 -4.53 14.39 -2.16
C HIS A 326 -3.49 15.45 -2.55
N GLN A 327 -3.57 16.63 -1.92
CA GLN A 327 -2.60 17.68 -2.13
C GLN A 327 -1.24 17.22 -1.59
N ILE A 328 -0.17 17.45 -2.37
CA ILE A 328 1.19 17.12 -1.95
C ILE A 328 1.50 17.79 -0.61
N ARG A 329 2.11 17.05 0.32
CA ARG A 329 2.51 17.55 1.64
C ARG A 329 3.72 18.48 1.52
N GLN A 330 3.47 19.79 1.56
CA GLN A 330 4.50 20.82 1.41
C GLN A 330 5.17 21.16 2.75
N LEU A 331 6.42 21.62 2.70
CA LEU A 331 7.10 22.30 3.80
C LEU A 331 6.63 23.77 3.87
N ALA A 332 6.63 24.34 5.08
CA ALA A 332 6.16 25.71 5.29
C ALA A 332 7.09 26.77 4.64
N THR A 333 8.38 26.44 4.52
CA THR A 333 9.38 27.33 3.93
C THR A 333 9.33 27.25 2.41
N LYS A 334 8.96 28.36 1.77
CA LYS A 334 9.05 28.52 0.32
C LYS A 334 10.49 28.92 -0.02
N ALA A 335 11.22 28.06 -0.72
CA ALA A 335 12.52 28.42 -1.25
C ALA A 335 12.39 28.67 -2.74
N ASN A 336 12.59 29.92 -3.18
CA ASN A 336 12.73 30.24 -4.59
C ASN A 336 14.09 29.68 -5.06
N ARG A 337 14.10 28.41 -5.48
CA ARG A 337 15.30 27.68 -5.91
C ARG A 337 15.30 27.58 -7.43
N GLU A 338 16.38 28.03 -8.04
CA GLU A 338 16.69 27.72 -9.44
C GLU A 338 17.60 26.49 -9.46
N LEU A 339 17.25 25.49 -10.26
CA LEU A 339 18.02 24.26 -10.33
C LEU A 339 19.28 24.45 -11.20
N PRO A 340 20.48 24.02 -10.74
CA PRO A 340 21.69 24.04 -11.56
C PRO A 340 21.57 23.07 -12.75
N THR A 341 22.42 23.26 -13.76
CA THR A 341 22.51 22.30 -14.88
C THR A 341 23.18 21.01 -14.44
N LEU A 342 22.84 19.88 -15.09
CA LEU A 342 23.45 18.58 -14.86
C LEU A 342 24.98 18.64 -14.96
N GLU A 343 25.52 19.30 -15.98
CA GLU A 343 26.97 19.42 -16.23
C GLU A 343 27.65 20.18 -15.09
N THR A 344 27.09 21.31 -14.67
CA THR A 344 27.64 22.11 -13.56
C THR A 344 27.65 21.33 -12.25
N SER A 345 26.58 20.58 -12.00
CA SER A 345 26.46 19.72 -10.82
C SER A 345 27.43 18.54 -10.87
N PHE A 346 27.62 17.95 -12.06
CA PHE A 346 28.53 16.83 -12.27
C PHE A 346 29.99 17.24 -12.13
N ASP A 347 30.41 18.35 -12.73
CA ASP A 347 31.79 18.85 -12.64
C ASP A 347 32.19 19.11 -11.18
N LYS A 348 31.29 19.73 -10.39
CA LYS A 348 31.51 19.93 -8.95
C LYS A 348 31.59 18.61 -8.19
N TRP A 349 30.73 17.65 -8.52
CA TRP A 349 30.72 16.34 -7.90
C TRP A 349 32.04 15.60 -8.19
N LEU A 350 32.46 15.52 -9.46
CA LEU A 350 33.66 14.82 -9.88
C LEU A 350 34.93 15.45 -9.26
N ALA A 351 35.01 16.78 -9.26
CA ALA A 351 36.14 17.51 -8.65
C ALA A 351 36.25 17.31 -7.12
N SER A 352 35.16 16.93 -6.45
CA SER A 352 35.14 16.69 -5.01
C SER A 352 35.53 15.27 -4.59
N ARG A 353 35.74 14.35 -5.54
CA ARG A 353 36.07 12.95 -5.22
C ARG A 353 37.55 12.81 -4.83
N GLU A 354 37.81 12.27 -3.64
CA GLU A 354 39.17 12.19 -3.07
C GLU A 354 40.13 11.32 -3.89
N ASP A 355 39.61 10.32 -4.60
CA ASP A 355 40.39 9.37 -5.38
C ASP A 355 40.49 9.72 -6.87
N PHE A 356 39.83 10.79 -7.33
CA PHE A 356 39.81 11.18 -8.75
C PHE A 356 41.22 11.38 -9.33
N GLU A 357 42.11 12.06 -8.60
CA GLU A 357 43.49 12.27 -9.05
C GLU A 357 44.28 10.94 -9.16
N LYS A 358 43.98 9.94 -8.33
CA LYS A 358 44.65 8.63 -8.39
C LYS A 358 44.32 7.87 -9.67
N TYR A 359 43.09 8.01 -10.18
CA TYR A 359 42.71 7.45 -11.49
C TYR A 359 43.47 8.16 -12.62
N ARG A 360 43.55 9.50 -12.55
CA ARG A 360 44.29 10.31 -13.52
C ARG A 360 45.79 9.96 -13.56
N GLU A 361 46.42 9.76 -12.41
CA GLU A 361 47.83 9.35 -12.31
C GLU A 361 48.12 7.98 -12.96
N GLN A 362 47.12 7.10 -13.00
CA GLN A 362 47.22 5.78 -13.64
C GLN A 362 46.76 5.77 -15.11
N ASP A 363 46.49 6.95 -15.70
CA ASP A 363 45.91 7.10 -17.05
C ASP A 363 44.63 6.26 -17.23
N LYS A 364 43.82 6.19 -16.16
CA LYS A 364 42.54 5.48 -16.15
C LYS A 364 41.39 6.48 -16.04
N PRO A 365 40.30 6.30 -16.80
CA PRO A 365 39.09 7.10 -16.59
C PRO A 365 38.47 6.76 -15.23
N TYR A 366 37.93 7.77 -14.54
CA TYR A 366 37.20 7.59 -13.29
C TYR A 366 35.86 6.85 -13.53
N PRO A 367 35.57 5.72 -12.89
CA PRO A 367 34.30 5.02 -13.10
C PRO A 367 33.15 5.77 -12.41
N VAL A 368 32.15 6.17 -13.19
CA VAL A 368 30.97 6.91 -12.75
C VAL A 368 29.74 6.03 -12.89
N TYR A 369 29.08 5.75 -11.76
CA TYR A 369 27.89 4.91 -11.74
C TYR A 369 26.61 5.73 -11.82
N LEU A 370 25.75 5.36 -12.78
CA LEU A 370 24.36 5.76 -12.89
C LEU A 370 23.47 4.58 -12.52
N VAL A 371 22.88 4.63 -11.34
CA VAL A 371 22.09 3.52 -10.82
C VAL A 371 20.63 3.69 -11.23
N SER A 372 19.97 2.60 -11.63
CA SER A 372 18.52 2.53 -11.84
C SER A 372 17.88 1.62 -10.80
N ALA A 373 16.84 2.08 -10.09
CA ALA A 373 16.12 1.28 -9.10
C ALA A 373 14.65 1.11 -9.52
N GLN A 374 14.29 -0.12 -9.90
CA GLN A 374 12.96 -0.46 -10.40
C GLN A 374 11.88 -0.30 -9.32
N GLY A 375 10.65 0.02 -9.75
CA GLY A 375 9.46 -0.01 -8.93
C GLY A 375 8.89 -1.42 -8.64
N GLY A 376 8.27 -1.57 -7.47
CA GLY A 376 7.62 -2.81 -7.03
C GLY A 376 7.06 -2.78 -5.60
N GLY A 377 6.71 -1.61 -5.05
CA GLY A 377 6.29 -1.50 -3.65
C GLY A 377 7.41 -1.91 -2.67
N ILE A 378 7.04 -2.52 -1.53
CA ILE A 378 7.97 -2.80 -0.43
C ILE A 378 9.13 -3.72 -0.79
N PHE A 379 8.92 -4.76 -1.61
CA PHE A 379 10.01 -5.69 -1.94
C PHE A 379 11.09 -4.97 -2.77
N ALA A 380 10.70 -4.05 -3.66
CA ALA A 380 11.63 -3.26 -4.44
C ALA A 380 12.35 -2.23 -3.59
N ALA A 381 11.64 -1.60 -2.64
CA ALA A 381 12.24 -0.69 -1.66
C ALA A 381 13.30 -1.43 -0.80
N TYR A 382 12.93 -2.60 -0.29
CA TYR A 382 13.80 -3.47 0.49
C TYR A 382 15.01 -3.93 -0.32
N HIS A 383 14.81 -4.46 -1.52
CA HIS A 383 15.88 -4.96 -2.38
C HIS A 383 16.85 -3.83 -2.78
N ALA A 384 16.35 -2.72 -3.31
CA ALA A 384 17.20 -1.59 -3.71
C ALA A 384 18.02 -1.08 -2.53
N SER A 385 17.40 -0.88 -1.36
CA SER A 385 18.11 -0.41 -0.18
C SER A 385 19.14 -1.41 0.33
N THR A 386 18.78 -2.68 0.51
CA THR A 386 19.66 -3.69 1.10
C THR A 386 20.81 -4.06 0.16
N ALA A 387 20.55 -4.18 -1.13
CA ALA A 387 21.57 -4.55 -2.11
C ALA A 387 22.57 -3.40 -2.35
N LEU A 388 22.11 -2.14 -2.45
CA LEU A 388 23.02 -0.99 -2.50
C LEU A 388 23.85 -0.86 -1.23
N SER A 389 23.22 -1.03 -0.06
CA SER A 389 23.93 -1.05 1.21
C SER A 389 24.95 -2.19 1.29
N LYS A 390 24.62 -3.38 0.77
CA LYS A 390 25.56 -4.51 0.71
C LYS A 390 26.78 -4.19 -0.14
N LEU A 391 26.58 -3.60 -1.32
CA LEU A 391 27.67 -3.17 -2.18
C LEU A 391 28.54 -2.11 -1.48
N HIS A 392 27.93 -1.13 -0.81
CA HIS A 392 28.66 -0.14 -0.01
C HIS A 392 29.49 -0.80 1.11
N ASP A 393 28.90 -1.71 1.87
CA ASP A 393 29.55 -2.37 3.00
C ASP A 393 30.68 -3.32 2.55
N SER A 394 30.58 -3.90 1.35
CA SER A 394 31.54 -4.89 0.84
C SER A 394 32.61 -4.32 -0.09
N LEU A 395 32.35 -3.18 -0.73
CA LEU A 395 33.25 -2.51 -1.67
C LEU A 395 33.56 -1.11 -1.15
N PRO A 396 34.76 -0.89 -0.58
CA PRO A 396 35.20 0.44 -0.16
C PRO A 396 35.02 1.43 -1.31
N ASN A 397 34.58 2.64 -0.99
CA ASN A 397 34.38 3.73 -1.94
C ASN A 397 33.25 3.55 -2.98
N PHE A 398 32.51 2.45 -3.02
CA PHE A 398 31.46 2.29 -4.04
C PHE A 398 30.47 3.47 -4.10
N SER A 399 29.99 3.95 -2.94
CA SER A 399 29.04 5.07 -2.91
C SER A 399 29.59 6.39 -3.44
N GLN A 400 30.89 6.68 -3.30
CA GLN A 400 31.44 7.93 -3.82
C GLN A 400 31.52 7.97 -5.34
N HIS A 401 31.46 6.81 -6.00
CA HIS A 401 31.40 6.66 -7.46
C HIS A 401 29.97 6.70 -8.02
N ILE A 402 28.94 6.64 -7.18
CA ILE A 402 27.54 6.78 -7.62
C ILE A 402 27.23 8.27 -7.75
N PHE A 403 27.09 8.75 -8.98
CA PHE A 403 26.67 10.12 -9.22
C PHE A 403 25.18 10.31 -8.94
N ALA A 404 24.35 9.46 -9.56
CA ALA A 404 22.89 9.57 -9.46
C ALA A 404 22.20 8.21 -9.40
N ILE A 405 21.09 8.15 -8.65
CA ILE A 405 20.15 7.02 -8.62
C ILE A 405 18.83 7.47 -9.25
N SER A 406 18.54 6.97 -10.44
CA SER A 406 17.22 7.09 -11.06
C SER A 406 16.29 6.01 -10.54
N SER A 407 15.22 6.39 -9.85
CA SER A 407 14.37 5.43 -9.14
C SER A 407 12.90 5.62 -9.44
N VAL A 408 12.13 4.55 -9.26
CA VAL A 408 10.71 4.51 -9.54
C VAL A 408 9.96 3.81 -8.41
N SER A 409 8.80 4.32 -8.02
CA SER A 409 7.88 3.67 -7.07
C SER A 409 8.57 3.22 -5.78
N GLY A 410 8.40 1.96 -5.36
CA GLY A 410 9.11 1.37 -4.22
C GLY A 410 10.64 1.54 -4.27
N GLY A 411 11.25 1.46 -5.46
CA GLY A 411 12.68 1.73 -5.65
C GLY A 411 13.10 3.13 -5.21
N SER A 412 12.19 4.12 -5.28
CA SER A 412 12.45 5.47 -4.77
C SER A 412 12.48 5.55 -3.24
N LEU A 413 11.65 4.77 -2.53
CA LEU A 413 11.78 4.67 -1.08
C LEU A 413 13.10 3.99 -0.70
N GLY A 414 13.48 2.92 -1.41
CA GLY A 414 14.75 2.22 -1.20
C GLY A 414 15.98 3.10 -1.48
N ALA A 415 15.97 3.84 -2.59
CA ALA A 415 17.04 4.78 -2.96
C ALA A 415 17.16 5.95 -1.96
N SER A 416 16.02 6.52 -1.53
CA SER A 416 16.01 7.57 -0.50
C SER A 416 16.54 7.06 0.84
N ALA A 417 16.22 5.83 1.23
CA ALA A 417 16.76 5.20 2.43
C ALA A 417 18.27 4.99 2.31
N PHE A 418 18.76 4.39 1.21
CA PHE A 418 20.19 4.18 0.98
C PHE A 418 20.97 5.51 0.96
N SER A 419 20.52 6.51 0.20
CA SER A 419 21.17 7.82 0.12
C SER A 419 21.23 8.51 1.49
N SER A 420 20.16 8.40 2.29
CA SER A 420 20.14 8.90 3.67
C SER A 420 21.08 8.12 4.59
N LEU A 421 21.13 6.79 4.46
CA LEU A 421 22.03 5.94 5.25
C LEU A 421 23.49 6.31 4.96
N VAL A 422 23.88 6.41 3.69
CA VAL A 422 25.24 6.83 3.29
C VAL A 422 25.57 8.22 3.84
N LYS A 423 24.63 9.17 3.74
CA LYS A 423 24.83 10.55 4.24
C LYS A 423 25.12 10.61 5.74
N GLU A 424 24.43 9.80 6.53
CA GLU A 424 24.52 9.82 8.00
C GLU A 424 25.63 8.88 8.53
N ASN A 425 26.21 8.02 7.70
CA ASN A 425 27.17 7.00 8.12
C ASN A 425 28.63 7.47 8.18
N ILE A 426 28.88 8.78 8.17
CA ILE A 426 30.23 9.36 8.20
C ILE A 426 31.00 8.96 9.48
N ASP A 427 30.29 8.65 10.58
CA ASP A 427 30.90 8.35 11.90
C ASP A 427 30.44 7.01 12.54
N ASN A 428 29.68 6.17 11.83
CA ASN A 428 28.95 5.06 12.46
C ASN A 428 29.45 3.67 12.02
N GLN A 429 29.73 2.77 12.97
CA GLN A 429 30.41 1.48 12.73
C GLN A 429 29.48 0.34 12.29
N GLU A 430 28.16 0.48 12.42
CA GLU A 430 27.22 -0.57 12.01
C GLU A 430 27.05 -0.61 10.47
N PRO A 431 27.14 -1.80 9.83
CA PRO A 431 26.90 -1.98 8.40
C PRO A 431 25.57 -1.41 7.93
N LEU A 432 25.56 -0.72 6.78
CA LEU A 432 24.35 -0.12 6.23
C LEU A 432 23.28 -1.14 5.89
N GLU A 433 23.67 -2.35 5.49
CA GLU A 433 22.73 -3.42 5.14
C GLU A 433 21.82 -3.74 6.34
N LYS A 434 22.40 -3.81 7.55
CA LYS A 434 21.65 -4.12 8.78
C LYS A 434 20.64 -3.02 9.11
N LYS A 435 21.00 -1.75 8.91
CA LYS A 435 20.10 -0.60 9.06
C LYS A 435 18.98 -0.63 8.03
N ALA A 436 19.28 -0.93 6.77
CA ALA A 436 18.28 -1.07 5.71
C ALA A 436 17.27 -2.19 6.02
N ILE A 437 17.76 -3.36 6.48
CA ILE A 437 16.91 -4.49 6.92
C ILE A 437 15.99 -4.05 8.06
N LYS A 438 16.51 -3.36 9.07
CA LYS A 438 15.74 -2.88 10.23
C LYS A 438 14.70 -1.83 9.85
N LEU A 439 14.98 -0.96 8.88
CA LEU A 439 14.05 0.06 8.42
C LEU A 439 12.85 -0.57 7.71
N PHE A 440 13.09 -1.34 6.65
CA PHE A 440 12.02 -1.91 5.83
C PHE A 440 11.41 -3.20 6.41
N GLY A 441 12.00 -3.74 7.48
CA GLY A 441 11.40 -4.83 8.26
C GLY A 441 10.26 -4.39 9.18
N GLN A 442 9.96 -3.09 9.24
CA GLN A 442 8.86 -2.53 10.03
C GLN A 442 7.53 -2.50 9.26
N ASP A 443 6.44 -2.32 9.99
CA ASP A 443 5.09 -2.21 9.41
C ASP A 443 4.81 -0.80 8.88
N LEU A 444 4.94 -0.63 7.56
CA LEU A 444 4.58 0.60 6.85
C LEU A 444 3.13 0.59 6.31
N LEU A 445 2.46 -0.56 6.37
CA LEU A 445 1.13 -0.76 5.78
C LEU A 445 0.01 -0.35 6.73
N SER A 446 0.13 -0.68 8.02
CA SER A 446 -0.91 -0.38 9.00
C SER A 446 -1.23 1.12 9.09
N PRO A 447 -0.26 2.06 9.09
CA PRO A 447 -0.56 3.49 9.09
C PRO A 447 -1.20 3.99 7.79
N LEU A 448 -0.77 3.45 6.64
CA LEU A 448 -1.39 3.72 5.34
C LEU A 448 -2.86 3.28 5.33
N LEU A 449 -3.15 2.07 5.80
CA LEU A 449 -4.52 1.54 5.87
C LEU A 449 -5.37 2.28 6.90
N SER A 450 -4.79 2.69 8.02
CA SER A 450 -5.49 3.48 9.03
C SER A 450 -5.93 4.83 8.48
N MET A 451 -5.10 5.51 7.67
CA MET A 451 -5.54 6.73 7.00
C MET A 451 -6.50 6.45 5.84
N GLY A 452 -6.28 5.36 5.08
CA GLY A 452 -7.09 4.97 3.92
C GLY A 452 -8.52 4.52 4.25
N LEU A 453 -8.66 3.68 5.27
CA LEU A 453 -9.91 3.01 5.62
C LEU A 453 -10.78 3.79 6.61
N PHE A 454 -10.27 4.89 7.15
CA PHE A 454 -10.99 5.76 8.06
C PHE A 454 -11.15 7.18 7.47
N PRO A 455 -10.25 8.15 7.69
CA PRO A 455 -10.51 9.53 7.29
C PRO A 455 -10.57 9.72 5.76
N ASP A 456 -9.69 9.08 5.00
CA ASP A 456 -9.66 9.22 3.53
C ASP A 456 -10.87 8.57 2.83
N LEU A 457 -11.41 7.49 3.40
CA LEU A 457 -12.64 6.89 2.92
C LEU A 457 -13.83 7.81 3.18
N LEU A 458 -13.91 8.40 4.39
CA LEU A 458 -14.98 9.33 4.72
C LEU A 458 -14.94 10.58 3.83
N GLN A 459 -13.74 11.04 3.47
CA GLN A 459 -13.52 12.15 2.54
C GLN A 459 -14.23 11.96 1.19
N ARG A 460 -14.41 10.72 0.72
CA ARG A 460 -15.12 10.45 -0.56
C ARG A 460 -16.58 10.89 -0.53
N PHE A 461 -17.16 11.01 0.66
CA PHE A 461 -18.56 11.38 0.87
C PHE A 461 -18.76 12.86 1.23
N LEU A 462 -17.69 13.66 1.27
CA LEU A 462 -17.75 15.10 1.55
C LEU A 462 -17.61 15.92 0.24
N PRO A 463 -18.42 16.96 0.02
CA PRO A 463 -18.33 17.81 -1.17
C PRO A 463 -17.27 18.93 -1.05
N PHE A 464 -16.23 18.70 -0.25
CA PHE A 464 -15.09 19.60 -0.04
C PHE A 464 -13.90 18.78 0.49
N SER A 465 -12.67 19.20 0.24
CA SER A 465 -11.46 18.47 0.63
C SER A 465 -10.92 18.86 2.02
N ILE A 466 -10.48 17.86 2.79
CA ILE A 466 -9.70 17.99 4.01
C ILE A 466 -8.32 17.36 3.74
N ASN A 467 -7.35 18.18 3.35
CA ASN A 467 -6.07 17.68 2.81
C ASN A 467 -5.26 16.85 3.81
N THR A 468 -5.48 17.02 5.12
CA THR A 468 -4.82 16.19 6.14
C THR A 468 -5.43 14.80 6.31
N TRP A 469 -6.54 14.49 5.63
CA TRP A 469 -7.14 13.15 5.56
C TRP A 469 -6.59 12.33 4.37
N ASP A 470 -5.46 12.71 3.78
CA ASP A 470 -4.81 11.93 2.72
C ASP A 470 -4.18 10.64 3.25
N ARG A 471 -4.52 9.50 2.64
CA ARG A 471 -3.94 8.19 3.01
C ARG A 471 -2.43 8.08 2.75
N ALA A 472 -1.89 8.80 1.78
CA ALA A 472 -0.44 8.76 1.54
C ALA A 472 0.40 9.34 2.69
N ILE A 473 -0.18 10.28 3.45
CA ILE A 473 0.45 10.80 4.68
C ILE A 473 0.73 9.65 5.66
N GLY A 474 -0.12 8.62 5.70
CA GLY A 474 0.10 7.42 6.50
C GLY A 474 1.40 6.69 6.13
N LEU A 475 1.66 6.51 4.83
CA LEU A 475 2.91 5.89 4.35
C LEU A 475 4.13 6.78 4.63
N GLU A 476 4.02 8.09 4.38
CA GLU A 476 5.10 9.05 4.63
C GLU A 476 5.51 9.06 6.11
N ILE A 477 4.53 9.13 7.02
CA ILE A 477 4.77 9.07 8.47
C ILE A 477 5.36 7.72 8.86
N ALA A 478 4.86 6.62 8.30
CA ALA A 478 5.39 5.29 8.62
C ALA A 478 6.87 5.18 8.21
N PHE A 479 7.24 5.68 7.03
CA PHE A 479 8.62 5.68 6.54
C PHE A 479 9.52 6.56 7.41
N GLU A 480 9.06 7.76 7.75
CA GLU A 480 9.74 8.66 8.69
C GLU A 480 9.95 8.01 10.07
N LYS A 481 8.93 7.34 10.61
CA LYS A 481 9.02 6.64 11.91
C LYS A 481 9.92 5.42 11.83
N ALA A 482 9.93 4.70 10.72
CA ALA A 482 10.79 3.54 10.57
C ALA A 482 12.27 3.91 10.57
N TRP A 483 12.59 5.04 9.96
CA TRP A 483 13.90 5.66 10.07
C TRP A 483 14.27 5.98 11.53
N GLU A 484 13.39 6.68 12.25
CA GLU A 484 13.63 7.04 13.67
C GLU A 484 13.90 5.80 14.53
N GLN A 485 13.11 4.72 14.38
CA GLN A 485 13.32 3.48 15.14
C GLN A 485 14.62 2.74 14.77
N THR A 486 15.08 2.92 13.53
CA THR A 486 16.36 2.34 13.07
C THR A 486 17.51 3.01 13.81
N TYR A 487 17.49 4.34 13.92
CA TYR A 487 18.57 5.16 14.48
C TYR A 487 18.52 5.32 16.02
N ILE A 488 17.34 5.30 16.65
CA ILE A 488 17.17 5.55 18.10
C ILE A 488 17.51 4.32 18.96
N ASN A 489 17.39 3.10 18.43
CA ASN A 489 17.46 1.87 19.24
C ASN A 489 18.88 1.30 19.45
N GLU A 490 19.96 1.98 19.07
CA GLU A 490 21.32 1.44 19.26
C GLU A 490 22.03 1.93 20.51
N THR A 491 21.45 2.90 21.24
CA THR A 491 22.11 3.44 22.42
C THR A 491 21.10 3.91 23.46
N GLU A 492 20.74 3.02 24.39
CA GLU A 492 20.17 3.46 25.68
C GLU A 492 21.12 4.45 26.41
N GLU A 493 22.40 4.52 26.04
CA GLU A 493 23.39 5.48 26.57
C GLU A 493 23.64 6.74 25.71
N LYS A 494 23.11 6.81 24.49
CA LYS A 494 23.18 8.00 23.63
C LYS A 494 21.78 8.22 23.08
N GLN A 495 20.97 8.97 23.82
CA GLN A 495 19.87 9.67 23.18
C GLN A 495 20.44 10.37 21.94
N PRO A 496 19.75 10.35 20.78
CA PRO A 496 20.10 11.22 19.69
C PRO A 496 20.32 12.62 20.26
N SER A 497 21.37 13.32 19.83
CA SER A 497 21.56 14.71 20.24
C SER A 497 20.23 15.45 20.07
N LYS A 498 19.93 16.44 20.93
CA LYS A 498 18.72 17.27 20.79
C LYS A 498 18.58 17.88 19.38
N ASP A 499 19.64 17.86 18.59
CA ASP A 499 19.76 18.42 17.25
C ASP A 499 19.67 17.37 16.12
N TYR A 500 19.52 16.08 16.41
CA TYR A 500 19.32 15.06 15.37
C TYR A 500 17.95 15.22 14.71
N GLU A 501 17.96 15.59 13.44
CA GLU A 501 16.76 15.74 12.64
C GLU A 501 16.73 14.72 11.51
N ASN A 502 15.68 13.91 11.50
CA ASN A 502 15.44 12.84 10.53
C ASN A 502 15.55 13.35 9.08
N PRO A 503 16.50 12.84 8.26
CA PRO A 503 16.70 13.29 6.88
C PRO A 503 15.46 13.09 6.00
N LEU A 504 14.63 12.07 6.28
CA LEU A 504 13.39 11.85 5.53
C LEU A 504 12.37 12.98 5.74
N LYS A 505 12.48 13.74 6.83
CA LYS A 505 11.61 14.89 7.14
C LYS A 505 12.14 16.22 6.61
N LYS A 506 13.40 16.28 6.19
CA LYS A 506 14.05 17.48 5.63
C LYS A 506 13.66 17.69 4.16
N SER A 507 13.95 18.88 3.64
CA SER A 507 13.75 19.18 2.22
C SER A 507 14.45 18.16 1.33
N TYR A 508 13.74 17.71 0.30
CA TYR A 508 14.31 16.89 -0.76
C TYR A 508 15.52 17.56 -1.42
N TYR A 509 15.41 18.86 -1.71
CA TYR A 509 16.45 19.61 -2.41
C TYR A 509 17.70 19.82 -1.55
N ASP A 510 17.53 19.98 -0.24
CA ASP A 510 18.66 20.13 0.69
C ASP A 510 19.30 18.76 1.05
N HIS A 511 18.72 17.65 0.58
CA HIS A 511 19.22 16.30 0.85
C HIS A 511 20.57 16.04 0.17
N TRP A 512 20.75 16.53 -1.06
CA TRP A 512 21.95 16.29 -1.86
C TRP A 512 22.77 17.55 -2.05
N LYS A 513 24.10 17.38 -2.03
CA LYS A 513 25.08 18.40 -2.41
C LYS A 513 26.16 17.70 -3.25
N PRO A 514 26.74 18.35 -4.28
CA PRO A 514 27.78 17.75 -5.11
C PRO A 514 28.98 17.21 -4.31
N GLU A 515 29.33 17.87 -3.21
CA GLU A 515 30.48 17.51 -2.37
C GLU A 515 30.19 16.33 -1.43
N SER A 516 28.92 15.90 -1.32
CA SER A 516 28.52 14.79 -0.46
C SER A 516 28.90 13.43 -1.05
N ILE A 517 29.10 12.43 -0.18
CA ILE A 517 29.24 11.01 -0.59
C ILE A 517 27.88 10.43 -1.01
N ALA A 518 26.78 10.98 -0.50
CA ALA A 518 25.44 10.51 -0.86
C ALA A 518 25.12 10.82 -2.33
N PRO A 519 24.57 9.85 -3.09
CA PRO A 519 24.27 10.05 -4.50
C PRO A 519 23.05 10.96 -4.70
N ALA A 520 23.02 11.65 -5.84
CA ALA A 520 21.86 12.43 -6.26
C ALA A 520 20.66 11.52 -6.49
N LEU A 521 19.50 11.92 -6.00
CA LEU A 521 18.26 11.18 -6.26
C LEU A 521 17.57 11.78 -7.49
N VAL A 522 17.07 10.93 -8.37
CA VAL A 522 16.20 11.32 -9.47
C VAL A 522 14.95 10.45 -9.38
N LEU A 523 13.89 11.02 -8.80
CA LEU A 523 12.66 10.29 -8.50
C LEU A 523 11.66 10.51 -9.64
N ASN A 524 11.36 9.45 -10.38
CA ASN A 524 10.52 9.53 -11.56
C ASN A 524 9.03 9.47 -11.20
N THR A 525 8.25 10.38 -11.77
CA THR A 525 6.78 10.42 -11.67
C THR A 525 6.17 10.48 -13.06
N THR A 526 4.87 10.19 -13.16
CA THR A 526 4.12 10.36 -14.41
C THR A 526 3.07 11.44 -14.21
N GLU A 527 3.08 12.48 -15.05
CA GLU A 527 2.00 13.47 -15.03
C GLU A 527 0.73 12.87 -15.64
N VAL A 528 -0.37 12.90 -14.90
CA VAL A 528 -1.63 12.23 -15.30
C VAL A 528 -2.25 12.89 -16.53
N GLU A 529 -2.18 14.22 -16.59
CA GLU A 529 -2.81 15.02 -17.64
C GLU A 529 -2.16 14.84 -19.02
N THR A 530 -0.83 14.63 -19.07
CA THR A 530 -0.06 14.54 -20.32
C THR A 530 0.44 13.11 -20.61
N GLY A 531 0.56 12.26 -19.58
CA GLY A 531 1.22 10.96 -19.67
C GLY A 531 2.74 11.06 -19.77
N GLU A 532 3.31 12.26 -19.62
CA GLU A 532 4.74 12.50 -19.72
C GLU A 532 5.46 12.17 -18.41
N ARG A 533 6.74 11.85 -18.53
CA ARG A 533 7.62 11.63 -17.38
C ARG A 533 8.04 12.97 -16.78
N LEU A 534 7.68 13.19 -15.52
CA LEU A 534 8.12 14.32 -14.72
C LEU A 534 9.12 13.85 -13.66
N ARG A 535 10.30 14.46 -13.61
CA ARG A 535 11.41 14.07 -12.74
C ARG A 535 11.55 15.03 -11.56
N ILE A 536 11.54 14.50 -10.35
CA ILE A 536 11.96 15.25 -9.16
C ILE A 536 13.48 15.02 -9.03
N THR A 537 14.28 16.08 -9.21
CA THR A 537 15.75 16.02 -9.34
C THR A 537 16.41 17.27 -8.76
N PRO A 538 17.64 17.20 -8.21
CA PRO A 538 18.38 18.38 -7.72
C PRO A 538 19.03 19.21 -8.82
N PHE A 539 18.99 18.78 -10.09
CA PHE A 539 19.55 19.48 -11.25
C PHE A 539 18.67 19.29 -12.49
N LYS A 540 18.84 20.17 -13.49
CA LYS A 540 18.15 20.12 -14.78
C LYS A 540 18.68 18.98 -15.64
N ILE A 541 17.78 18.19 -16.23
CA ILE A 541 18.12 17.06 -17.11
C ILE A 541 17.51 17.34 -18.49
N PRO A 542 18.33 17.66 -19.50
CA PRO A 542 17.83 17.96 -20.84
C PRO A 542 17.29 16.68 -21.50
N LEU A 543 16.10 16.73 -22.10
CA LEU A 543 15.62 15.64 -22.95
C LEU A 543 16.25 15.74 -24.35
N PRO A 544 16.36 14.62 -25.09
CA PRO A 544 16.82 14.63 -26.48
C PRO A 544 16.04 15.57 -27.41
N GLN A 545 14.78 15.89 -27.08
CA GLN A 545 13.92 16.79 -27.84
C GLN A 545 13.98 18.26 -27.36
N GLY A 546 14.83 18.58 -26.38
CA GLY A 546 15.03 19.94 -25.86
C GLY A 546 14.05 20.40 -24.76
N ALA A 547 13.06 19.58 -24.38
CA ALA A 547 12.17 19.87 -23.25
C ALA A 547 12.80 19.44 -21.90
N GLU A 548 12.62 20.22 -20.85
CA GLU A 548 13.00 19.85 -19.49
C GLU A 548 11.74 19.52 -18.67
N ASN A 549 11.33 18.26 -18.64
CA ASN A 549 10.22 17.84 -17.80
C ASN A 549 10.70 17.49 -16.38
N VAL A 550 11.12 18.53 -15.66
CA VAL A 550 11.60 18.50 -14.27
C VAL A 550 10.60 19.22 -13.36
N PHE A 551 10.47 18.76 -12.12
CA PHE A 551 9.72 19.49 -11.09
C PHE A 551 10.49 20.76 -10.67
N GLU A 552 10.14 21.90 -11.27
CA GLU A 552 10.72 23.23 -10.97
C GLU A 552 9.63 24.23 -10.54
N GLU A 553 8.83 23.86 -9.55
CA GLU A 553 7.83 24.76 -8.98
C GLU A 553 8.46 25.53 -7.80
N GLY A 554 9.14 26.65 -8.08
CA GLY A 554 9.93 27.42 -7.10
C GLY A 554 9.18 27.96 -5.87
N ASN A 555 7.88 27.72 -5.74
CA ASN A 555 7.06 27.99 -4.56
C ASN A 555 6.78 26.74 -3.70
N ILE A 556 7.18 25.55 -4.15
CA ILE A 556 6.89 24.27 -3.52
C ILE A 556 8.20 23.61 -3.07
N ASP A 557 8.27 23.33 -1.78
CA ASP A 557 9.27 22.44 -1.20
C ASP A 557 8.54 21.32 -0.47
N PHE A 558 9.12 20.13 -0.44
CA PHE A 558 8.53 18.97 0.22
C PHE A 558 9.61 18.09 0.83
N ARG A 559 9.15 17.25 1.77
CA ARG A 559 10.02 16.31 2.48
C ARG A 559 10.58 15.27 1.52
N LEU A 560 11.77 14.74 1.82
CA LEU A 560 12.31 13.58 1.10
C LEU A 560 11.34 12.38 1.14
N SER A 561 10.65 12.15 2.27
CA SER A 561 9.59 11.12 2.40
C SER A 561 8.44 11.35 1.42
N THR A 562 7.97 12.59 1.28
CA THR A 562 6.93 12.98 0.34
C THR A 562 7.41 12.80 -1.11
N ALA A 563 8.63 13.24 -1.44
CA ALA A 563 9.22 13.06 -2.78
C ALA A 563 9.30 11.59 -3.20
N ALA A 564 9.78 10.72 -2.30
CA ALA A 564 9.81 9.27 -2.52
C ALA A 564 8.40 8.69 -2.68
N GLY A 565 7.46 9.14 -1.85
CA GLY A 565 6.05 8.78 -1.94
C GLY A 565 5.38 9.20 -3.25
N LEU A 566 5.76 10.34 -3.84
CA LEU A 566 5.22 10.82 -5.13
C LEU A 566 5.56 9.87 -6.29
N SER A 567 6.79 9.38 -6.33
CA SER A 567 7.23 8.34 -7.27
C SER A 567 6.46 7.03 -7.09
N ALA A 568 5.90 6.79 -5.91
CA ALA A 568 5.17 5.59 -5.52
C ALA A 568 3.64 5.75 -5.43
N ARG A 569 3.03 6.75 -6.09
CA ARG A 569 1.57 6.96 -6.09
C ARG A 569 0.83 6.00 -7.04
N PHE A 570 0.82 4.71 -6.70
CA PHE A 570 0.03 3.71 -7.43
C PHE A 570 -1.43 3.70 -6.93
N PRO A 571 -2.41 4.26 -7.68
CA PRO A 571 -3.73 4.69 -7.18
C PRO A 571 -4.55 3.64 -6.42
N ILE A 572 -4.31 2.35 -6.70
CA ILE A 572 -4.96 1.23 -6.00
C ILE A 572 -4.62 1.25 -4.50
N PHE A 573 -3.39 1.60 -4.12
CA PHE A 573 -2.95 1.61 -2.71
C PHE A 573 -2.65 3.03 -2.22
N THR A 574 -2.06 3.85 -3.07
CA THR A 574 -1.57 5.19 -2.76
C THR A 574 -2.07 6.17 -3.82
N PRO A 575 -2.80 7.23 -3.44
CA PRO A 575 -3.50 8.11 -4.38
C PRO A 575 -2.53 8.97 -5.19
N VAL A 576 -2.92 9.34 -6.41
CA VAL A 576 -2.22 10.39 -7.17
C VAL A 576 -2.09 11.65 -6.32
N GLY A 577 -0.90 12.24 -6.29
CA GLY A 577 -0.65 13.50 -5.57
C GLY A 577 -0.90 14.68 -6.50
N TRP A 578 -1.39 15.81 -5.99
CA TRP A 578 -1.63 16.99 -6.81
C TRP A 578 -1.03 18.28 -6.24
N TYR A 579 -0.65 19.17 -7.14
CA TYR A 579 -0.19 20.52 -6.82
C TYR A 579 -0.72 21.52 -7.85
N GLU A 580 -0.66 22.81 -7.53
CA GLU A 580 -1.03 23.88 -8.45
C GLU A 580 0.23 24.41 -9.14
N LYS A 581 0.26 24.36 -10.47
CA LYS A 581 1.36 24.92 -11.27
C LYS A 581 1.42 26.44 -11.11
N LYS A 582 2.63 26.99 -10.98
CA LYS A 582 2.87 28.43 -10.79
C LYS A 582 2.26 29.29 -11.90
N ASP A 583 2.37 28.86 -13.15
CA ASP A 583 2.07 29.72 -14.31
C ASP A 583 0.58 29.98 -14.51
N ASN A 584 -0.26 28.95 -14.30
CA ASN A 584 -1.69 29.01 -14.65
C ASN A 584 -2.63 28.63 -13.49
N GLN A 585 -2.11 28.33 -12.29
CA GLN A 585 -2.88 27.79 -11.14
C GLN A 585 -3.71 26.53 -11.50
N ILE A 586 -3.33 25.84 -12.56
CA ILE A 586 -3.97 24.59 -12.96
C ILE A 586 -3.44 23.48 -12.07
N LYS A 587 -4.36 22.66 -11.58
CA LYS A 587 -4.07 21.44 -10.83
C LYS A 587 -3.38 20.42 -11.72
N SER A 588 -2.14 20.09 -11.43
CA SER A 588 -1.39 18.98 -12.04
C SER A 588 -1.33 17.80 -11.08
N ARG A 589 -1.43 16.58 -11.62
CA ARG A 589 -1.44 15.34 -10.84
C ARG A 589 -0.27 14.47 -11.19
N LEU A 590 0.40 13.97 -10.17
CA LEU A 590 1.53 13.06 -10.26
C LEU A 590 1.10 11.66 -9.82
N ALA A 591 1.23 10.72 -10.74
CA ALA A 591 1.09 9.29 -10.51
C ALA A 591 2.46 8.62 -10.42
N ASP A 592 2.44 7.34 -10.01
CA ASP A 592 3.62 6.48 -9.97
C ASP A 592 4.46 6.56 -11.26
N GLY A 593 5.78 6.68 -11.14
CA GLY A 593 6.68 6.76 -12.31
C GLY A 593 6.61 5.52 -13.20
N GLY A 594 6.16 4.40 -12.64
CA GLY A 594 6.00 3.14 -13.34
C GLY A 594 4.90 3.15 -14.38
N TYR A 595 3.99 4.13 -14.40
CA TYR A 595 3.07 4.30 -15.54
C TYR A 595 3.81 4.61 -16.83
N PHE A 596 4.88 5.40 -16.76
CA PHE A 596 5.73 5.70 -17.90
C PHE A 596 6.81 4.61 -18.09
N ASP A 597 7.73 4.46 -17.14
CA ASP A 597 8.79 3.45 -17.16
C ASP A 597 9.08 2.99 -15.73
N ASN A 598 8.82 1.72 -15.45
CA ASN A 598 9.02 1.13 -14.14
C ASN A 598 10.50 0.83 -13.81
N SER A 599 11.40 0.83 -14.79
CA SER A 599 12.81 0.44 -14.62
C SER A 599 13.70 1.57 -14.09
N GLY A 600 13.35 2.83 -14.38
CA GLY A 600 14.23 3.98 -14.14
C GLY A 600 15.37 4.14 -15.16
N VAL A 601 15.59 3.14 -16.01
CA VAL A 601 16.70 3.09 -16.97
C VAL A 601 16.61 4.22 -17.98
N SER A 602 15.43 4.54 -18.51
CA SER A 602 15.36 5.58 -19.54
C SER A 602 15.64 7.00 -19.03
N THR A 603 15.63 7.24 -17.72
CA THR A 603 16.13 8.51 -17.15
C THR A 603 17.64 8.42 -16.89
N ALA A 604 18.15 7.26 -16.46
CA ALA A 604 19.58 7.06 -16.33
C ALA A 604 20.30 7.23 -17.69
N LEU A 605 19.71 6.74 -18.79
CA LEU A 605 20.22 6.94 -20.15
C LEU A 605 20.24 8.42 -20.57
N ASP A 606 19.22 9.21 -20.21
CA ASP A 606 19.21 10.66 -20.49
C ASP A 606 20.39 11.37 -19.80
N ILE A 607 20.67 10.99 -18.55
CA ILE A 607 21.81 11.51 -17.79
C ILE A 607 23.13 11.06 -18.45
N GLY A 608 23.29 9.76 -18.72
CA GLY A 608 24.49 9.19 -19.34
C GLY A 608 24.81 9.85 -20.68
N GLY A 609 23.83 9.91 -21.59
CA GLY A 609 24.01 10.55 -22.90
C GLY A 609 24.23 12.06 -22.85
N THR A 610 23.96 12.72 -21.72
CA THR A 610 24.36 14.13 -21.49
C THR A 610 25.80 14.21 -20.98
N LEU A 611 26.19 13.34 -20.05
CA LEU A 611 27.56 13.29 -19.53
C LEU A 611 28.58 12.88 -20.61
N GLU A 612 28.24 11.96 -21.50
CA GLU A 612 29.09 11.53 -22.62
C GLU A 612 29.42 12.65 -23.62
N LYS A 613 28.62 13.73 -23.63
CA LYS A 613 28.87 14.91 -24.48
C LYS A 613 29.86 15.90 -23.87
N ILE A 614 30.29 15.70 -22.61
CA ILE A 614 31.25 16.57 -21.93
C ILE A 614 32.63 16.44 -22.60
N GLU A 615 33.31 17.57 -22.81
CA GLU A 615 34.60 17.59 -23.48
C GLU A 615 35.67 16.77 -22.73
N GLY A 616 36.28 15.83 -23.45
CA GLY A 616 37.30 14.93 -22.91
C GLY A 616 36.75 13.77 -22.08
N PHE A 617 35.45 13.47 -22.20
CA PHE A 617 34.76 12.35 -21.55
C PHE A 617 35.63 11.09 -21.44
N GLU A 618 36.00 10.48 -22.58
CA GLU A 618 36.69 9.17 -22.65
C GLU A 618 38.00 9.09 -21.85
N LYS A 619 38.65 10.24 -21.60
CA LYS A 619 39.90 10.31 -20.82
C LYS A 619 39.68 10.65 -19.35
N LYS A 620 38.61 11.37 -19.03
CA LYS A 620 38.34 11.87 -17.68
C LYS A 620 37.58 10.85 -16.85
N PHE A 621 36.53 10.27 -17.41
CA PHE A 621 35.63 9.38 -16.70
C PHE A 621 34.90 8.43 -17.65
N ASP A 622 34.32 7.39 -17.08
CA ASP A 622 33.63 6.34 -17.79
C ASP A 622 32.26 6.11 -17.17
N VAL A 623 31.20 6.07 -17.97
CA VAL A 623 29.82 5.96 -17.47
C VAL A 623 29.39 4.50 -17.45
N ILE A 624 28.99 4.02 -16.27
CA ILE A 624 28.53 2.65 -16.03
C ILE A 624 27.11 2.69 -15.49
N HIS A 625 26.20 1.99 -16.15
CA HIS A 625 24.81 1.86 -15.77
C HIS A 625 24.61 0.58 -14.94
N LEU A 626 24.11 0.74 -13.71
CA LEU A 626 23.80 -0.37 -12.81
C LEU A 626 22.30 -0.39 -12.50
N SER A 627 21.58 -1.40 -12.96
CA SER A 627 20.12 -1.52 -12.83
C SER A 627 19.70 -2.61 -11.84
N PHE A 628 18.92 -2.24 -10.84
CA PHE A 628 18.26 -3.15 -9.92
C PHE A 628 16.85 -3.44 -10.44
N ILE A 629 16.68 -4.62 -11.03
CA ILE A 629 15.46 -4.98 -11.76
C ILE A 629 14.98 -6.39 -11.40
N ASP A 630 13.73 -6.67 -11.70
CA ASP A 630 13.18 -8.02 -11.56
C ASP A 630 13.80 -8.95 -12.61
N LEU A 631 14.00 -10.22 -12.24
CA LEU A 631 14.35 -11.25 -13.20
C LEU A 631 13.25 -11.33 -14.28
N PRO A 632 13.59 -11.21 -15.58
CA PRO A 632 12.62 -11.36 -16.65
C PRO A 632 12.01 -12.77 -16.58
N ASN A 633 10.68 -12.89 -16.56
CA ASN A 633 10.02 -14.19 -16.59
C ASN A 633 10.50 -15.00 -17.80
N GLN A 634 11.26 -16.07 -17.54
CA GLN A 634 11.75 -17.00 -18.57
C GLN A 634 10.65 -17.97 -19.05
N SER A 635 9.59 -18.16 -18.27
CA SER A 635 8.40 -18.84 -18.75
C SER A 635 7.65 -17.92 -19.72
N LEU A 636 7.46 -18.37 -20.97
CA LEU A 636 6.31 -17.98 -21.79
C LEU A 636 5.09 -17.83 -20.85
N PRO A 637 4.26 -16.77 -20.96
CA PRO A 637 3.15 -16.57 -20.05
C PRO A 637 2.35 -17.87 -19.96
N ASN A 638 2.54 -18.60 -18.86
CA ASN A 638 1.93 -19.90 -18.66
C ASN A 638 0.43 -19.62 -18.61
N GLU A 639 -0.25 -20.12 -19.64
CA GLU A 639 -1.65 -19.96 -19.95
C GLU A 639 -2.04 -18.55 -20.41
N MET A 640 -2.19 -18.38 -21.73
CA MET A 640 -3.21 -17.48 -22.29
C MET A 640 -4.58 -17.97 -21.81
N ASN A 641 -4.88 -17.75 -20.52
CA ASN A 641 -6.17 -18.12 -19.97
C ASN A 641 -7.22 -17.24 -20.64
N ASN A 642 -8.27 -17.87 -21.16
CA ASN A 642 -9.44 -17.17 -21.66
C ASN A 642 -10.11 -16.45 -20.48
N GLN A 643 -9.70 -15.21 -20.24
CA GLN A 643 -10.22 -14.40 -19.16
C GLN A 643 -11.50 -13.67 -19.62
N GLY A 644 -12.58 -13.77 -18.85
CA GLY A 644 -13.83 -13.07 -19.16
C GLY A 644 -13.77 -11.54 -18.99
N LEU A 645 -14.90 -10.87 -19.26
CA LEU A 645 -15.07 -9.41 -19.22
C LEU A 645 -14.26 -8.63 -20.27
N ASN A 646 -14.06 -9.17 -21.47
CA ASN A 646 -13.15 -8.60 -22.48
C ASN A 646 -13.33 -7.09 -22.72
N GLU A 647 -14.56 -6.59 -22.86
CA GLU A 647 -14.82 -5.17 -23.13
C GLU A 647 -14.34 -4.22 -22.00
N ILE A 648 -14.40 -4.67 -20.74
CA ILE A 648 -14.03 -3.84 -19.57
C ILE A 648 -12.62 -4.20 -19.09
N GLY A 649 -12.28 -5.48 -19.10
CA GLY A 649 -11.04 -6.03 -18.57
C GLY A 649 -9.86 -5.91 -19.52
N SER A 650 -10.06 -6.04 -20.84
CA SER A 650 -8.94 -5.99 -21.79
C SER A 650 -8.22 -4.63 -21.82
N PRO A 651 -8.91 -3.46 -21.81
CA PRO A 651 -8.22 -2.17 -21.72
C PRO A 651 -7.36 -2.04 -20.45
N ILE A 652 -7.88 -2.46 -19.30
CA ILE A 652 -7.17 -2.40 -18.02
C ILE A 652 -5.96 -3.35 -18.02
N ARG A 653 -6.14 -4.59 -18.51
CA ARG A 653 -5.05 -5.57 -18.63
C ARG A 653 -3.98 -5.11 -19.61
N ALA A 654 -4.38 -4.55 -20.76
CA ALA A 654 -3.46 -3.99 -21.73
C ALA A 654 -2.63 -2.87 -21.12
N LEU A 655 -3.23 -1.94 -20.38
CA LEU A 655 -2.51 -0.87 -19.68
C LEU A 655 -1.43 -1.42 -18.74
N PHE A 656 -1.76 -2.41 -17.91
CA PHE A 656 -0.79 -3.03 -17.00
C PHE A 656 0.28 -3.86 -17.73
N ASN A 657 -0.08 -4.57 -18.80
CA ASN A 657 0.86 -5.38 -19.58
C ASN A 657 1.84 -4.51 -20.38
N VAL A 658 1.36 -3.40 -20.96
CA VAL A 658 2.21 -2.43 -21.68
C VAL A 658 3.25 -1.83 -20.76
N ARG A 659 2.87 -1.48 -19.51
CA ARG A 659 3.83 -1.02 -18.49
C ARG A 659 4.99 -2.02 -18.31
N THR A 660 4.69 -3.31 -18.12
CA THR A 660 5.74 -4.32 -17.93
C THR A 660 6.55 -4.56 -19.20
N ALA A 661 5.89 -4.64 -20.37
CA ALA A 661 6.56 -4.86 -21.64
C ALA A 661 7.50 -3.71 -22.02
N ARG A 662 7.10 -2.46 -21.76
CA ARG A 662 7.91 -1.27 -22.03
C ARG A 662 9.19 -1.28 -21.20
N SER A 663 9.11 -1.52 -19.88
CA SER A 663 10.32 -1.58 -19.05
C SER A 663 11.27 -2.69 -19.47
N LYS A 664 10.75 -3.88 -19.82
CA LYS A 664 11.58 -4.96 -20.38
C LYS A 664 12.28 -4.54 -21.68
N SER A 665 11.53 -3.87 -22.57
CA SER A 665 12.06 -3.39 -23.85
C SER A 665 13.16 -2.34 -23.67
N ILE A 666 12.98 -1.38 -22.74
CA ILE A 666 13.97 -0.34 -22.45
C ILE A 666 15.26 -0.96 -21.88
N VAL A 667 15.14 -1.88 -20.92
CA VAL A 667 16.30 -2.59 -20.34
C VAL A 667 17.07 -3.36 -21.42
N GLN A 668 16.35 -4.10 -22.28
CA GLN A 668 16.97 -4.86 -23.36
C GLN A 668 17.68 -3.93 -24.35
N GLN A 669 17.04 -2.84 -24.78
CA GLN A 669 17.65 -1.86 -25.67
C GLN A 669 18.90 -1.23 -25.05
N ALA A 670 18.87 -0.87 -23.77
CA ALA A 670 20.02 -0.32 -23.07
C ALA A 670 21.18 -1.33 -23.02
N GLN A 671 20.88 -2.60 -22.72
CA GLN A 671 21.87 -3.66 -22.71
C GLN A 671 22.48 -3.90 -24.10
N ASP A 672 21.65 -3.95 -25.14
CA ASP A 672 22.10 -4.18 -26.52
C ASP A 672 22.94 -3.01 -27.06
N LEU A 673 22.58 -1.77 -26.70
CA LEU A 673 23.28 -0.57 -27.15
C LEU A 673 24.62 -0.37 -26.44
N LEU A 674 24.63 -0.48 -25.10
CA LEU A 674 25.80 -0.15 -24.29
C LEU A 674 26.82 -1.28 -24.21
N ASN A 675 26.43 -2.53 -24.49
CA ASN A 675 27.32 -3.68 -24.44
C ASN A 675 27.69 -4.25 -25.83
N LYS A 676 27.26 -3.60 -26.93
CA LYS A 676 27.34 -4.12 -28.31
C LYS A 676 28.71 -4.67 -28.71
N ASP A 677 29.78 -3.99 -28.32
CA ASP A 677 31.16 -4.28 -28.75
C ASP A 677 32.04 -4.82 -27.60
N ILE A 678 31.41 -5.28 -26.51
CA ILE A 678 32.11 -5.78 -25.33
C ILE A 678 31.97 -7.30 -25.30
N SER A 679 33.10 -8.02 -25.40
CA SER A 679 33.10 -9.49 -25.39
C SER A 679 33.15 -10.10 -23.99
N ASN A 680 33.72 -9.37 -23.02
CA ASN A 680 33.83 -9.81 -21.64
C ASN A 680 32.65 -9.28 -20.81
N PRO A 681 31.74 -10.13 -20.28
CA PRO A 681 30.61 -9.70 -19.48
C PRO A 681 30.97 -8.94 -18.19
N LEU A 682 32.19 -9.14 -17.68
CA LEU A 682 32.71 -8.40 -16.52
C LEU A 682 33.07 -6.95 -16.86
N GLU A 683 33.15 -6.58 -18.14
CA GLU A 683 33.48 -5.23 -18.62
C GLU A 683 32.26 -4.48 -19.17
N TYR A 684 31.07 -5.10 -19.12
CA TYR A 684 29.82 -4.48 -19.59
C TYR A 684 29.56 -3.11 -18.97
N LYS A 685 29.15 -2.14 -19.79
CA LYS A 685 28.76 -0.79 -19.34
C LYS A 685 27.34 -0.78 -18.79
N PHE A 686 26.48 -1.71 -19.21
CA PHE A 686 25.14 -1.89 -18.66
C PHE A 686 25.04 -3.22 -17.90
N ARG A 687 24.85 -3.14 -16.59
CA ARG A 687 24.88 -4.28 -15.66
C ARG A 687 23.57 -4.38 -14.90
N ASN A 688 22.96 -5.56 -14.90
CA ASN A 688 21.71 -5.83 -14.19
C ASN A 688 22.00 -6.60 -12.89
N LEU A 689 21.46 -6.12 -11.76
CA LEU A 689 21.26 -6.91 -10.55
C LEU A 689 19.81 -7.37 -10.52
N TYR A 690 19.62 -8.68 -10.60
CA TYR A 690 18.29 -9.29 -10.72
C TYR A 690 17.70 -9.68 -9.37
N LEU A 691 16.38 -9.53 -9.26
CA LEU A 691 15.58 -10.09 -8.18
C LEU A 691 14.56 -11.11 -8.72
N ASP A 692 14.67 -12.36 -8.30
CA ASP A 692 13.60 -13.34 -8.44
C ASP A 692 12.47 -13.03 -7.43
N LYS A 693 11.28 -12.75 -7.96
CA LYS A 693 10.06 -12.42 -7.20
C LYS A 693 9.24 -13.64 -6.80
N GLN A 694 9.59 -14.83 -7.28
CA GLN A 694 8.93 -16.09 -6.91
C GLN A 694 9.91 -17.14 -6.38
N PRO A 695 10.82 -16.78 -5.45
CA PRO A 695 11.77 -17.74 -4.91
C PRO A 695 10.99 -18.90 -4.28
N ASN A 696 11.32 -20.13 -4.67
CA ASN A 696 10.68 -21.34 -4.15
C ASN A 696 9.14 -21.36 -4.28
N LYS A 697 8.57 -20.78 -5.36
CA LYS A 697 7.12 -20.67 -5.63
C LYS A 697 6.34 -19.79 -4.66
N VAL A 698 7.02 -19.00 -3.82
CA VAL A 698 6.38 -17.99 -2.97
C VAL A 698 6.49 -16.63 -3.65
N LYS A 699 5.36 -16.08 -4.06
CA LYS A 699 5.30 -14.75 -4.68
C LYS A 699 5.49 -13.65 -3.62
N LEU A 700 6.43 -12.73 -3.86
CA LEU A 700 6.62 -11.55 -3.02
C LEU A 700 5.39 -10.62 -3.09
N PRO A 701 4.89 -10.09 -1.95
CA PRO A 701 3.69 -9.28 -1.93
C PRO A 701 3.94 -7.88 -2.51
N LEU A 702 2.98 -7.40 -3.31
CA LEU A 702 2.93 -6.00 -3.71
C LEU A 702 2.17 -5.21 -2.62
N GLY A 703 2.88 -4.41 -1.84
CA GLY A 703 2.29 -3.56 -0.81
C GLY A 703 3.37 -2.87 0.04
N TRP A 704 3.09 -2.67 1.34
CA TRP A 704 3.95 -1.88 2.26
C TRP A 704 4.30 -2.63 3.55
N PHE A 705 4.22 -3.96 3.53
CA PHE A 705 4.64 -4.83 4.63
C PHE A 705 5.32 -6.07 4.06
N LEU A 706 6.45 -6.47 4.66
CA LEU A 706 7.28 -7.56 4.17
C LEU A 706 7.67 -8.51 5.31
N SER A 707 7.24 -9.77 5.23
CA SER A 707 7.56 -10.78 6.24
C SER A 707 9.06 -11.09 6.33
N LYS A 708 9.53 -11.53 7.50
CA LYS A 708 10.92 -12.00 7.69
C LYS A 708 11.32 -13.13 6.73
N TYR A 709 10.37 -13.95 6.30
CA TYR A 709 10.62 -14.97 5.27
C TYR A 709 10.91 -14.32 3.93
N SER A 710 10.05 -13.42 3.46
CA SER A 710 10.26 -12.69 2.20
C SER A 710 11.56 -11.89 2.22
N GLN A 711 11.89 -11.25 3.34
CA GLN A 711 13.17 -10.58 3.58
C GLN A 711 14.36 -11.53 3.43
N LYS A 712 14.31 -12.71 4.07
CA LYS A 712 15.37 -13.73 3.98
C LYS A 712 15.56 -14.24 2.56
N GLU A 713 14.47 -14.44 1.81
CA GLU A 713 14.54 -14.88 0.41
C GLU A 713 15.11 -13.80 -0.53
N ILE A 714 14.88 -12.51 -0.24
CA ILE A 714 15.54 -11.41 -0.97
C ILE A 714 17.04 -11.36 -0.61
N ASN A 715 17.38 -11.41 0.68
CA ASN A 715 18.79 -11.30 1.12
C ASN A 715 19.67 -12.44 0.61
N LYS A 716 19.14 -13.64 0.38
CA LYS A 716 19.87 -14.74 -0.25
C LYS A 716 20.33 -14.44 -1.68
N GLN A 717 19.71 -13.46 -2.34
CA GLN A 717 20.02 -13.03 -3.71
C GLN A 717 20.98 -11.82 -3.73
N ASN A 718 21.18 -11.16 -2.59
CA ASN A 718 22.20 -10.14 -2.39
C ASN A 718 23.53 -10.83 -2.08
N THR A 719 24.43 -10.86 -3.05
CA THR A 719 25.70 -11.60 -2.96
C THR A 719 26.90 -10.68 -2.93
N THR A 720 28.08 -11.24 -2.66
CA THR A 720 29.35 -10.48 -2.64
C THR A 720 30.26 -10.88 -3.78
N ALA A 721 31.22 -10.01 -4.15
CA ALA A 721 32.19 -10.24 -5.21
C ALA A 721 32.95 -11.58 -5.09
N LYS A 722 33.15 -12.10 -3.87
CA LYS A 722 33.86 -13.35 -3.59
C LYS A 722 33.12 -14.60 -4.02
N GLU A 723 31.81 -14.51 -4.21
CA GLU A 723 30.93 -15.64 -4.54
C GLU A 723 30.78 -15.84 -6.06
N CYS A 724 31.44 -15.00 -6.88
CA CYS A 724 31.37 -15.09 -8.33
C CYS A 724 32.09 -16.33 -8.88
N ASN A 725 31.38 -17.12 -9.68
CA ASN A 725 31.95 -18.09 -10.60
C ASN A 725 31.92 -17.51 -12.03
N GLU A 726 33.09 -17.07 -12.50
CA GLU A 726 33.26 -16.41 -13.80
C GLU A 726 32.96 -17.34 -15.00
N GLU A 727 33.27 -18.63 -14.88
CA GLU A 727 33.03 -19.60 -15.97
C GLU A 727 31.52 -19.75 -16.18
N THR A 728 30.77 -19.91 -15.09
CA THR A 728 29.30 -19.94 -15.12
C THR A 728 28.74 -18.63 -15.69
N PHE A 729 29.26 -17.48 -15.27
CA PHE A 729 28.79 -16.16 -15.73
C PHE A 729 29.01 -15.95 -17.23
N LYS A 730 30.18 -16.33 -17.76
CA LYS A 730 30.49 -16.27 -19.20
C LYS A 730 29.66 -17.25 -20.02
N ASN A 731 29.33 -18.42 -19.46
CA ASN A 731 28.45 -19.38 -20.11
C ASN A 731 26.99 -18.89 -20.15
N GLU A 732 26.50 -18.27 -19.07
CA GLU A 732 25.17 -17.68 -18.97
C GLU A 732 24.96 -16.51 -19.95
N SER A 733 25.98 -15.66 -20.15
CA SER A 733 25.90 -14.55 -21.11
C SER A 733 25.86 -14.99 -22.57
N ASN A 734 26.38 -16.19 -22.88
CA ASN A 734 26.50 -16.72 -24.23
C ASN A 734 25.32 -17.61 -24.67
N GLN A 735 24.44 -18.03 -23.74
CA GLN A 735 23.31 -18.92 -24.03
C GLN A 735 21.97 -18.20 -23.86
N SER A 736 21.17 -18.13 -24.91
CA SER A 736 19.88 -17.43 -24.94
C SER A 736 18.76 -18.08 -24.11
N ASP A 737 18.93 -19.34 -23.66
CA ASP A 737 17.80 -20.19 -23.24
C ASP A 737 17.98 -20.96 -21.91
N ASN A 738 18.96 -20.62 -21.06
CA ASN A 738 19.16 -21.33 -19.78
C ASN A 738 18.74 -20.52 -18.53
N LYS A 739 18.35 -21.26 -17.48
CA LYS A 739 17.98 -20.75 -16.15
C LYS A 739 19.16 -19.98 -15.55
N LEU A 740 19.07 -18.65 -15.57
CA LEU A 740 20.05 -17.76 -14.95
C LEU A 740 20.16 -18.08 -13.46
N ASN A 741 21.36 -18.39 -12.97
CA ASN A 741 21.62 -18.45 -11.54
C ASN A 741 21.76 -17.03 -11.00
N VAL A 742 20.65 -16.47 -10.53
CA VAL A 742 20.56 -15.09 -10.01
C VAL A 742 21.66 -14.77 -8.98
N ALA A 743 21.94 -15.70 -8.06
CA ALA A 743 22.95 -15.49 -7.02
C ALA A 743 24.36 -15.35 -7.62
N ASN A 744 24.73 -16.24 -8.56
CA ASN A 744 26.01 -16.18 -9.25
C ASN A 744 26.13 -14.94 -10.14
N HIS A 745 25.08 -14.64 -10.92
CA HIS A 745 25.03 -13.45 -11.77
C HIS A 745 25.26 -12.18 -10.96
N ASN A 746 24.50 -12.00 -9.86
CA ASN A 746 24.63 -10.83 -8.99
C ASN A 746 26.04 -10.75 -8.36
N ALA A 747 26.62 -11.89 -7.99
CA ALA A 747 27.96 -11.94 -7.39
C ALA A 747 29.03 -11.49 -8.41
N CYS A 748 28.89 -11.91 -9.67
CA CYS A 748 29.80 -11.51 -10.74
C CYS A 748 29.63 -10.05 -11.18
N VAL A 749 28.42 -9.50 -11.09
CA VAL A 749 28.23 -8.04 -11.22
C VAL A 749 28.92 -7.30 -10.07
N ALA A 750 28.81 -7.77 -8.82
CA ALA A 750 29.54 -7.19 -7.69
C ALA A 750 31.07 -7.29 -7.85
N LYS A 751 31.56 -8.40 -8.42
CA LYS A 751 32.99 -8.56 -8.77
C LYS A 751 33.42 -7.56 -9.83
N SER A 752 32.65 -7.43 -10.91
CA SER A 752 32.91 -6.46 -11.98
C SER A 752 32.97 -5.02 -11.44
N ILE A 753 32.10 -4.65 -10.49
CA ILE A 753 32.20 -3.37 -9.78
C ILE A 753 33.52 -3.27 -8.99
N ALA A 754 33.89 -4.31 -8.25
CA ALA A 754 35.16 -4.33 -7.51
C ALA A 754 36.37 -4.14 -8.43
N ASP A 755 36.36 -4.76 -9.61
CA ASP A 755 37.43 -4.68 -10.60
C ASP A 755 37.58 -3.25 -11.14
N ASP A 756 36.47 -2.53 -11.40
CA ASP A 756 36.51 -1.12 -11.82
C ASP A 756 37.08 -0.20 -10.74
N LEU A 757 36.72 -0.45 -9.49
CA LEU A 757 37.15 0.35 -8.34
C LEU A 757 38.59 0.05 -7.88
N THR A 758 39.20 -1.00 -8.44
CA THR A 758 40.55 -1.41 -8.06
C THR A 758 41.61 -0.61 -8.83
N LEU A 759 42.21 0.35 -8.13
CA LEU A 759 43.47 0.96 -8.55
C LEU A 759 44.61 -0.05 -8.36
N LYS A 760 45.50 -0.18 -9.34
CA LYS A 760 46.68 -1.04 -9.16
C LYS A 760 47.55 -0.39 -8.09
N VAL A 761 47.94 -1.14 -7.07
CA VAL A 761 48.96 -0.70 -6.12
C VAL A 761 50.26 -0.62 -6.91
N LEU A 762 50.79 0.60 -7.08
CA LEU A 762 52.06 0.87 -7.75
C LEU A 762 53.24 0.43 -6.88
#